data_AF-A0A662WSW5-F1
#
_entry.id   AF-A0A662WSW5-F1
#
_cell.length_a   1.000
_cell.length_b   1.000
_cell.length_c   1.000
_cell.angle_alpha   90.00
_cell.angle_beta   90.00
_cell.angle_gamma   90.00
#
_symmetry.space_group_name_H-M   'P 1'
#
loop_
_entity.id
_entity.type
_entity.pdbx_description
1 polymer ?
#
loop_
_entity_poly.entity_id
_entity_poly.type
_entity_poly.pdbx_seq_one_letter_code
_entity_poly.pdbx_strand_id
1 'polypeptide(L)'
;FAEWPDEALRSVADYFLVDIELPTQVKAGIVDVCVGMQESVSALTRDFLLSQRRFYYVTPTSYLELLNTFKKLLNNKRVEVMTLKQRYDNGLTKLMETAQQVEKMQVELEALQPLLKVATIETDALLETISREQKEANATKDIVGAEEQLCNAQAAEANGIKESCEAELAEAIPALENAVKALQTLTKGDITEIKAMKKPPDGVKLVMEAVCIMMRVPPVKVKDPAGGTKKVDDYWGPAQKSLLGDTRFLQNLLEYDKDNIPVEAMEKVRPYAANPDFQAEKIRKASVAASGLCSWVHAMVVYDRVAKVVAPKREALKAATMALEKAQSELRVKQDALQLVLDKVARLEADLAAAYKKKGDLQFQVDDCSKKLSRATQLIGGLGGEKARWGDMSAQLQIVYDNVVGDIMLASGVIAYLGAFTSGYRERAVAQWCTELMRQQITCSKVFALTETLGEAVQIRAWTIAKLPNDSFSIDNAIMLQRSNRWPLMIDPQGQANRWVKNLEEGNNLKVAKQSQAGFVRMLENSIMIGAAVLVENMPEEIDPMLEPILLKQIVKTGGVATIRLGDNTIEYDANFRLYMTTKLRNPHYPPETCVKVNLLNFMATEEGLQDQMLGIVVAKEEPVLEQQREKLVLEDAANKKTLKEIEDQILYLLQTAEGNILDDERLIETLGASKITANKIEEKVREAAVTQQMIAEKRQGYAPVAFRASQLFFCIADLTVIDPMYQYALEWFINLFVFSIGRAESSNVLATRLAHLNSAFTYILYQNVCRSLFEKDKLLFAFLLAVKILVGDGSIDSAELRYFFTGSTQMELQKPKPAGSEGWLNDKTWANMIGLDALPSLGGFTDSFAAELPLWEAAYNSTDPAESMTNMPSVLELDAFQRIVVLRCLRPDKVIPAVMAFVASEMGQRFIEPQPFDLKAGFDDSNCSTPLIFVLTPGA
;
A
#
# COMPACT_ATOMS: atom_id res chain seq x y z
N PHE A 1 -36.52 -29.76 29.76
CA PHE A 1 -35.19 -29.82 29.14
C PHE A 1 -34.24 -30.47 30.13
N ALA A 2 -33.59 -31.58 29.77
CA ALA A 2 -32.51 -32.15 30.58
C ALA A 2 -31.19 -31.46 30.17
N GLU A 3 -30.33 -31.16 31.14
CA GLU A 3 -28.98 -30.65 30.88
C GLU A 3 -28.19 -31.68 30.05
N TRP A 4 -27.36 -31.22 29.12
CA TRP A 4 -26.49 -32.11 28.36
C TRP A 4 -25.39 -32.67 29.26
N PRO A 5 -25.14 -34.00 29.24
CA PRO A 5 -24.03 -34.57 29.98
C PRO A 5 -22.69 -34.12 29.38
N ASP A 6 -21.63 -34.18 30.18
CA ASP A 6 -20.24 -33.88 29.76
C ASP A 6 -19.85 -34.59 28.45
N GLU A 7 -20.19 -35.88 28.31
CA GLU A 7 -19.93 -36.66 27.09
C GLU A 7 -20.57 -36.04 25.84
N ALA A 8 -21.80 -35.51 25.96
CA ALA A 8 -22.49 -34.88 24.84
C ALA A 8 -21.87 -33.52 24.49
N LEU A 9 -21.49 -32.72 25.49
CA LEU A 9 -20.81 -31.44 25.28
C LEU A 9 -19.46 -31.66 24.57
N ARG A 10 -18.68 -32.64 25.03
CA ARG A 10 -17.40 -33.04 24.42
C ARG A 10 -17.57 -33.46 22.97
N SER A 11 -18.48 -34.40 22.70
CA SER A 11 -18.73 -34.89 21.34
C SER A 11 -19.16 -33.79 20.38
N VAL A 12 -19.95 -32.83 20.85
CA VAL A 12 -20.38 -31.68 20.04
C VAL A 12 -19.21 -30.72 19.79
N ALA A 13 -18.43 -30.37 20.81
CA ALA A 13 -17.25 -29.53 20.62
C ALA A 13 -16.23 -30.17 19.65
N ASP A 14 -15.96 -31.46 19.80
CA ASP A 14 -15.08 -32.21 18.89
C ASP A 14 -15.55 -32.08 17.44
N TYR A 15 -16.85 -32.31 17.18
CA TYR A 15 -17.44 -32.18 15.85
C TYR A 15 -17.27 -30.77 15.26
N PHE A 16 -17.51 -29.71 16.05
CA PHE A 16 -17.40 -28.32 15.59
C PHE A 16 -15.94 -27.87 15.36
N LEU A 17 -14.99 -28.43 16.09
CA LEU A 17 -13.57 -28.10 16.04
C LEU A 17 -12.79 -28.90 14.97
N VAL A 18 -13.40 -29.91 14.34
CA VAL A 18 -12.76 -30.69 13.26
C VAL A 18 -12.24 -29.77 12.14
N ASP A 19 -13.09 -28.86 11.67
CA ASP A 19 -12.80 -27.97 10.54
C ASP A 19 -11.79 -26.84 10.85
N ILE A 20 -11.40 -26.67 12.11
CA ILE A 20 -10.50 -25.58 12.52
C ILE A 20 -9.05 -26.07 12.49
N GLU A 21 -8.18 -25.38 11.79
CA GLU A 21 -6.75 -25.71 11.76
C GLU A 21 -6.06 -25.33 13.09
N LEU A 22 -5.86 -26.34 13.95
CA LEU A 22 -5.25 -26.23 15.27
C LEU A 22 -4.45 -27.51 15.59
N PRO A 23 -3.34 -27.43 16.34
CA PRO A 23 -2.63 -28.62 16.82
C PRO A 23 -3.56 -29.51 17.65
N THR A 24 -3.44 -30.84 17.52
CA THR A 24 -4.33 -31.80 18.19
C THR A 24 -4.39 -31.62 19.70
N GLN A 25 -3.25 -31.31 20.34
CA GLN A 25 -3.20 -31.04 21.79
C GLN A 25 -3.98 -29.79 22.17
N VAL A 26 -3.89 -28.72 21.37
CA VAL A 26 -4.63 -27.47 21.59
C VAL A 26 -6.13 -27.68 21.36
N LYS A 27 -6.51 -28.48 20.35
CA LYS A 27 -7.93 -28.84 20.13
C LYS A 27 -8.53 -29.55 21.35
N ALA A 28 -7.85 -30.56 21.88
CA ALA A 28 -8.31 -31.28 23.06
C ALA A 28 -8.45 -30.35 24.28
N GLY A 29 -7.47 -29.46 24.50
CA GLY A 29 -7.55 -28.45 25.56
C GLY A 29 -8.72 -27.47 25.38
N ILE A 30 -9.02 -27.05 24.14
CA ILE A 30 -10.18 -26.18 23.87
C ILE A 30 -11.50 -26.90 24.18
N VAL A 31 -11.62 -28.19 23.86
CA VAL A 31 -12.81 -28.97 24.21
C VAL A 31 -13.03 -28.96 25.72
N ASP A 32 -11.99 -29.25 26.51
CA ASP A 32 -12.05 -29.18 27.97
C ASP A 32 -12.47 -27.79 28.47
N VAL A 33 -11.88 -26.73 27.91
CA VAL A 33 -12.20 -25.34 28.27
C VAL A 33 -13.66 -25.01 27.93
N CYS A 34 -14.15 -25.40 26.75
CA CYS A 34 -15.54 -25.18 26.35
C CYS A 34 -16.51 -25.83 27.33
N VAL A 35 -16.25 -27.09 27.71
CA VAL A 35 -17.09 -27.80 28.67
C VAL A 35 -17.03 -27.13 30.05
N GLY A 36 -15.83 -26.80 30.53
CA GLY A 36 -15.63 -26.08 31.79
C GLY A 36 -16.31 -24.70 31.79
N MET A 37 -16.34 -23.99 30.66
CA MET A 37 -17.10 -22.74 30.52
C MET A 37 -18.60 -22.99 30.69
N GLN A 38 -19.18 -23.97 30.02
CA GLN A 38 -20.61 -24.30 30.15
C GLN A 38 -21.00 -24.67 31.60
N GLU A 39 -20.17 -25.48 32.28
CA GLU A 39 -20.40 -25.90 33.66
C GLU A 39 -20.23 -24.74 34.65
N SER A 40 -19.17 -23.94 34.48
CA SER A 40 -18.91 -22.77 35.33
C SER A 40 -20.01 -21.72 35.21
N VAL A 41 -20.53 -21.45 34.00
CA VAL A 41 -21.68 -20.54 33.82
C VAL A 41 -22.94 -21.13 34.43
N SER A 42 -23.15 -22.44 34.35
CA SER A 42 -24.29 -23.10 35.02
C SER A 42 -24.23 -22.90 36.54
N ALA A 43 -23.05 -23.03 37.16
CA ALA A 43 -22.86 -22.71 38.58
C ALA A 43 -23.05 -21.22 38.87
N LEU A 44 -22.48 -20.35 38.02
CA LEU A 44 -22.60 -18.89 38.12
C LEU A 44 -24.05 -18.42 38.06
N THR A 45 -24.87 -19.05 37.22
CA THR A 45 -26.31 -18.77 37.08
C THR A 45 -27.07 -19.10 38.36
N ARG A 46 -26.73 -20.21 39.04
CA ARG A 46 -27.33 -20.56 40.33
C ARG A 46 -26.97 -19.53 41.41
N ASP A 47 -25.70 -19.12 41.47
CA ASP A 47 -25.24 -18.07 42.37
C ASP A 47 -25.96 -16.74 42.09
N PHE A 48 -26.11 -16.36 40.82
CA PHE A 48 -26.78 -15.14 40.40
C PHE A 48 -28.26 -15.10 40.81
N LEU A 49 -28.95 -16.24 40.76
CA LEU A 49 -30.31 -16.37 41.26
C LEU A 49 -30.37 -16.28 42.79
N LEU A 50 -29.45 -16.94 43.51
CA LEU A 50 -29.44 -16.94 44.97
C LEU A 50 -29.06 -15.56 45.55
N SER A 51 -28.10 -14.88 44.94
CA SER A 51 -27.55 -13.61 45.43
C SER A 51 -28.34 -12.39 44.96
N GLN A 52 -28.70 -12.33 43.67
CA GLN A 52 -29.34 -11.15 43.05
C GLN A 52 -30.80 -11.38 42.68
N ARG A 53 -31.34 -12.59 42.86
CA ARG A 53 -32.70 -12.97 42.48
C ARG A 53 -32.98 -12.74 40.98
N ARG A 54 -31.96 -12.85 40.15
CA ARG A 54 -32.05 -12.68 38.69
C ARG A 54 -32.02 -14.03 38.00
N PHE A 55 -32.90 -14.19 37.02
CA PHE A 55 -32.98 -15.42 36.23
C PHE A 55 -32.12 -15.29 34.98
N TYR A 56 -31.29 -16.31 34.75
CA TYR A 56 -30.64 -16.56 33.47
C TYR A 56 -30.68 -18.06 33.22
N TYR A 57 -30.61 -18.47 31.96
CA TYR A 57 -30.70 -19.88 31.59
C TYR A 57 -29.57 -20.23 30.63
N VAL A 58 -28.75 -21.19 31.04
CA VAL A 58 -27.73 -21.78 30.18
C VAL A 58 -28.38 -22.94 29.43
N THR A 59 -28.30 -22.91 28.10
CA THR A 59 -28.94 -23.91 27.25
C THR A 59 -27.92 -24.55 26.31
N PRO A 60 -28.22 -25.72 25.71
CA PRO A 60 -27.38 -26.28 24.67
C PRO A 60 -27.17 -25.34 23.49
N THR A 61 -28.17 -24.52 23.14
CA THR A 61 -28.03 -23.53 22.07
C THR A 61 -27.03 -22.43 22.44
N SER A 62 -26.93 -22.04 23.71
CA SER A 62 -25.89 -21.13 24.19
C SER A 62 -24.49 -21.72 23.97
N TYR A 63 -24.33 -23.04 24.17
CA TYR A 63 -23.09 -23.77 23.86
C TYR A 63 -22.77 -23.81 22.37
N LEU A 64 -23.79 -24.02 21.53
CA LEU A 64 -23.61 -23.94 20.08
C LEU A 64 -23.23 -22.51 19.64
N GLU A 65 -23.79 -21.48 20.27
CA GLU A 65 -23.42 -20.09 19.99
C GLU A 65 -21.98 -19.81 20.40
N LEU A 66 -21.50 -20.35 21.53
CA LEU A 66 -20.08 -20.29 21.91
C LEU A 66 -19.18 -20.83 20.81
N LEU A 67 -19.44 -22.07 20.35
CA LEU A 67 -18.62 -22.76 19.36
C LEU A 67 -18.67 -22.06 17.99
N ASN A 68 -19.85 -21.62 17.55
CA ASN A 68 -20.01 -20.88 16.30
C ASN A 68 -19.32 -19.51 16.34
N THR A 69 -19.48 -18.79 17.45
CA THR A 69 -18.82 -17.49 17.67
C THR A 69 -17.32 -17.66 17.68
N PHE A 70 -16.80 -18.67 18.37
CA PHE A 70 -15.38 -19.01 18.38
C PHE A 70 -14.85 -19.30 16.98
N LYS A 71 -15.49 -20.21 16.23
CA LYS A 71 -15.09 -20.56 14.85
C LYS A 71 -15.04 -19.32 13.94
N LYS A 72 -16.10 -18.50 13.99
CA LYS A 72 -16.21 -17.29 13.15
C LYS A 72 -15.17 -16.23 13.54
N LEU A 73 -15.08 -15.90 14.82
CA LEU A 73 -14.18 -14.84 15.30
C LEU A 73 -12.71 -15.24 15.19
N LEU A 74 -12.38 -16.52 15.42
CA LEU A 74 -11.01 -17.01 15.32
C LEU A 74 -10.50 -16.89 13.89
N ASN A 75 -11.28 -17.34 12.91
CA ASN A 75 -10.92 -17.24 11.51
C ASN A 75 -10.76 -15.77 11.08
N ASN A 76 -11.73 -14.92 11.45
CA ASN A 76 -11.65 -13.49 11.13
C ASN A 76 -10.43 -12.82 11.75
N LYS A 77 -10.16 -13.07 13.04
CA LYS A 77 -9.05 -12.43 13.75
C LYS A 77 -7.69 -12.95 13.29
N ARG A 78 -7.55 -14.25 13.01
CA ARG A 78 -6.33 -14.81 12.41
C ARG A 78 -6.02 -14.19 11.06
N VAL A 79 -7.02 -14.08 10.18
CA VAL A 79 -6.85 -13.46 8.86
C VAL A 79 -6.51 -11.98 9.01
N GLU A 80 -7.19 -11.25 9.89
CA GLU A 80 -6.92 -9.83 10.18
C GLU A 80 -5.48 -9.61 10.64
N VAL A 81 -5.05 -10.31 11.71
CA VAL A 81 -3.70 -10.17 12.29
C VAL A 81 -2.63 -10.64 11.32
N MET A 82 -2.84 -11.77 10.62
CA MET A 82 -1.86 -12.28 9.65
C MET A 82 -1.73 -11.37 8.43
N THR A 83 -2.83 -10.85 7.90
CA THR A 83 -2.79 -9.91 6.77
C THR A 83 -2.03 -8.64 7.16
N LEU A 84 -2.29 -8.11 8.35
CA LEU A 84 -1.61 -6.91 8.85
C LEU A 84 -0.12 -7.17 9.07
N LYS A 85 0.23 -8.31 9.67
CA LYS A 85 1.62 -8.74 9.84
C LYS A 85 2.34 -8.90 8.50
N GLN A 86 1.73 -9.58 7.53
CA GLN A 86 2.29 -9.77 6.19
C GLN A 86 2.53 -8.44 5.48
N ARG A 87 1.65 -7.44 5.64
CA ARG A 87 1.88 -6.10 5.08
C ARG A 87 3.15 -5.46 5.65
N TYR A 88 3.33 -5.51 6.97
CA TYR A 88 4.54 -4.99 7.61
C TYR A 88 5.79 -5.77 7.20
N ASP A 89 5.73 -7.10 7.20
CA ASP A 89 6.86 -7.95 6.80
C ASP A 89 7.27 -7.73 5.35
N ASN A 90 6.30 -7.60 4.44
CA ASN A 90 6.56 -7.29 3.02
C ASN A 90 7.21 -5.91 2.88
N GLY A 91 6.68 -4.89 3.56
CA GLY A 91 7.26 -3.55 3.57
C GLY A 91 8.70 -3.54 4.11
N LEU A 92 8.95 -4.26 5.21
CA LEU A 92 10.29 -4.43 5.79
C LEU A 92 11.24 -5.14 4.84
N THR A 93 10.79 -6.23 4.21
CA THR A 93 11.58 -6.99 3.24
C THR A 93 11.97 -6.10 2.06
N LYS A 94 11.03 -5.32 1.52
CA LYS A 94 11.32 -4.35 0.44
C LYS A 94 12.32 -3.27 0.85
N LEU A 95 12.20 -2.73 2.07
CA LEU A 95 13.18 -1.79 2.59
C LEU A 95 14.57 -2.43 2.77
N MET A 96 14.64 -3.68 3.20
CA MET A 96 15.90 -4.42 3.32
C MET A 96 16.53 -4.73 1.96
N GLU A 97 15.74 -5.20 0.99
CA GLU A 97 16.18 -5.42 -0.40
C GLU A 97 16.73 -4.13 -1.01
N THR A 98 16.03 -3.01 -0.82
CA THR A 98 16.50 -1.71 -1.32
C THR A 98 17.78 -1.27 -0.62
N ALA A 99 17.90 -1.45 0.69
CA ALA A 99 19.13 -1.11 1.43
C ALA A 99 20.34 -1.92 0.92
N GLN A 100 20.17 -3.22 0.65
CA GLN A 100 21.24 -4.05 0.08
C GLN A 100 21.60 -3.63 -1.36
N GLN A 101 20.61 -3.27 -2.18
CA GLN A 101 20.86 -2.75 -3.52
C GLN A 101 21.62 -1.42 -3.49
N VAL A 102 21.32 -0.54 -2.54
CA VAL A 102 22.04 0.72 -2.34
C VAL A 102 23.50 0.47 -2.05
N GLU A 103 23.79 -0.43 -1.11
CA GLU A 103 25.17 -0.77 -0.74
C GLU A 103 25.94 -1.31 -1.96
N LYS A 104 25.32 -2.19 -2.74
CA LYS A 104 25.93 -2.73 -3.97
C LYS A 104 26.17 -1.64 -5.03
N MET A 105 25.17 -0.77 -5.28
CA MET A 105 25.30 0.33 -6.23
C MET A 105 26.34 1.36 -5.78
N GLN A 106 26.51 1.58 -4.47
CA GLN A 106 27.55 2.45 -3.91
C GLN A 106 28.95 1.94 -4.31
N VAL A 107 29.20 0.65 -4.12
CA VAL A 107 30.45 0.01 -4.53
C VAL A 107 30.64 0.06 -6.05
N GLU A 108 29.58 -0.18 -6.83
CA GLU A 108 29.64 -0.09 -8.30
C GLU A 108 29.92 1.35 -8.77
N LEU A 109 29.31 2.37 -8.15
CA LEU A 109 29.56 3.77 -8.49
C LEU A 109 31.00 4.18 -8.17
N GLU A 110 31.52 3.78 -7.01
CA GLU A 110 32.91 4.01 -6.62
C GLU A 110 33.91 3.36 -7.60
N ALA A 111 33.56 2.21 -8.18
CA ALA A 111 34.36 1.54 -9.19
C ALA A 111 34.24 2.16 -10.61
N LEU A 112 33.05 2.62 -11.00
CA LEU A 112 32.78 3.18 -12.33
C LEU A 112 33.29 4.61 -12.52
N GLN A 113 33.25 5.45 -11.47
CA GLN A 113 33.74 6.83 -11.52
C GLN A 113 35.19 6.98 -12.02
N PRO A 114 36.19 6.23 -11.52
CA PRO A 114 37.55 6.31 -12.03
C PRO A 114 37.66 5.77 -13.47
N LEU A 115 36.91 4.73 -13.83
CA LEU A 115 36.90 4.18 -15.19
C LEU A 115 36.37 5.19 -16.21
N LEU A 116 35.31 5.93 -15.87
CA LEU A 116 34.77 7.00 -16.71
C LEU A 116 35.78 8.15 -16.89
N LYS A 117 36.51 8.53 -15.83
CA LYS A 117 37.59 9.52 -15.92
C LYS A 117 38.70 9.07 -16.88
N VAL A 118 39.16 7.83 -16.75
CA VAL A 118 40.20 7.27 -17.63
C VAL A 118 39.70 7.22 -19.08
N ALA A 119 38.50 6.68 -19.33
CA ALA A 119 37.93 6.61 -20.67
C ALA A 119 37.70 8.00 -21.29
N THR A 120 37.37 9.00 -20.47
CA THR A 120 37.26 10.40 -20.92
C THR A 120 38.61 10.94 -21.39
N ILE A 121 39.67 10.76 -20.59
CA ILE A 121 41.03 11.19 -20.94
C ILE A 121 41.53 10.48 -22.21
N GLU A 122 41.32 9.16 -22.31
CA GLU A 122 41.71 8.36 -23.48
C GLU A 122 40.98 8.80 -24.75
N THR A 123 39.68 9.06 -24.67
CA THR A 123 38.87 9.52 -25.82
C THR A 123 39.32 10.91 -26.28
N ASP A 124 39.60 11.82 -25.35
CA ASP A 124 40.02 13.19 -25.66
C ASP A 124 41.43 13.21 -26.30
N ALA A 125 42.35 12.35 -25.83
CA ALA A 125 43.68 12.19 -26.44
C ALA A 125 43.64 11.57 -27.85
N LEU A 126 42.73 10.62 -28.09
CA LEU A 126 42.53 10.00 -29.41
C LEU A 126 41.95 11.01 -30.41
N LEU A 127 41.04 11.88 -29.96
CA LEU A 127 40.48 12.99 -30.75
C LEU A 127 41.56 13.96 -31.23
N GLU A 128 42.49 14.35 -30.35
CA GLU A 128 43.61 15.22 -30.72
C GLU A 128 44.51 14.57 -31.78
N THR A 129 44.79 13.28 -31.63
CA THR A 129 45.63 12.51 -32.57
C THR A 129 44.97 12.43 -33.95
N ILE A 130 43.67 12.14 -34.01
CA ILE A 130 42.90 12.10 -35.27
C ILE A 130 42.83 13.47 -35.92
N SER A 131 42.61 14.54 -35.15
CA SER A 131 42.56 15.90 -35.69
C SER A 131 43.87 16.29 -36.40
N ARG A 132 45.02 15.84 -35.87
CA ARG A 132 46.33 16.03 -36.51
C ARG A 132 46.49 15.19 -37.77
N GLU A 133 46.24 13.88 -37.69
CA GLU A 133 46.40 12.95 -38.82
C GLU A 133 45.40 13.23 -39.96
N GLN A 134 44.18 13.69 -39.65
CA GLN A 134 43.18 14.13 -40.64
C GLN A 134 43.66 15.35 -41.44
N LYS A 135 44.31 16.32 -40.78
CA LYS A 135 44.88 17.50 -41.45
C LYS A 135 45.99 17.10 -42.40
N GLU A 136 46.87 16.19 -41.98
CA GLU A 136 47.96 15.67 -42.81
C GLU A 136 47.44 14.83 -44.00
N ALA A 137 46.41 14.01 -43.77
CA ALA A 137 45.74 13.23 -44.81
C ALA A 137 45.07 14.13 -45.86
N ASN A 138 44.35 15.17 -45.43
CA ASN A 138 43.70 16.11 -46.35
C ASN A 138 44.72 16.92 -47.17
N ALA A 139 45.82 17.38 -46.55
CA ALA A 139 46.89 18.08 -47.28
C ALA A 139 47.54 17.17 -48.35
N THR A 140 47.75 15.90 -48.03
CA THR A 140 48.30 14.91 -48.98
C THR A 140 47.30 14.61 -50.10
N LYS A 141 46.01 14.53 -49.78
CA LYS A 141 44.92 14.32 -50.76
C LYS A 141 44.85 15.45 -51.79
N ASP A 142 44.98 16.70 -51.36
CA ASP A 142 44.94 17.85 -52.25
C ASP A 142 46.13 17.87 -53.24
N ILE A 143 47.33 17.48 -52.77
CA ILE A 143 48.53 17.36 -53.62
C ILE A 143 48.35 16.26 -54.68
N VAL A 144 47.88 15.07 -54.28
CA VAL A 144 47.68 13.96 -55.21
C VAL A 144 46.58 14.27 -56.23
N GLY A 145 45.51 14.96 -55.82
CA GLY A 145 44.44 15.38 -56.72
C GLY A 145 44.90 16.38 -57.79
N ALA A 146 45.81 17.30 -57.46
CA ALA A 146 46.38 18.23 -58.44
C ALA A 146 47.29 17.53 -59.48
N GLU A 147 48.08 16.55 -59.04
CA GLU A 147 48.96 15.77 -59.93
C GLU A 147 48.19 14.79 -60.83
N GLU A 148 47.07 14.23 -60.33
CA GLU A 148 46.18 13.37 -61.11
C GLU A 148 45.53 14.12 -62.29
N GLN A 149 45.13 15.38 -62.07
CA GLN A 149 44.59 16.22 -63.14
C GLN A 149 45.63 16.52 -64.24
N LEU A 150 46.88 16.76 -63.86
CA LEU A 150 47.99 16.98 -64.81
C LEU A 150 48.30 15.73 -65.64
N CYS A 151 48.33 14.55 -65.01
CA CYS A 151 48.51 13.27 -65.69
C CYS A 151 47.40 12.98 -66.72
N ASN A 152 46.13 13.27 -66.35
CA ASN A 152 45.00 13.06 -67.25
C ASN A 152 45.00 14.00 -68.47
N ALA A 153 45.47 15.24 -68.31
CA ALA A 153 45.65 16.16 -69.44
C ALA A 153 46.71 15.65 -70.44
N GLN A 154 47.84 15.15 -69.94
CA GLN A 154 48.91 14.56 -70.77
C GLN A 154 48.44 13.28 -71.48
N ALA A 155 47.55 12.49 -70.87
CA ALA A 155 46.95 11.29 -71.48
C ALA A 155 46.07 11.61 -72.69
N ALA A 156 45.30 12.71 -72.60
CA ALA A 156 44.42 13.13 -73.68
C ALA A 156 45.21 13.63 -74.91
N GLU A 157 46.31 14.35 -74.69
CA GLU A 157 47.18 14.87 -75.75
C GLU A 157 47.88 13.75 -76.54
N ALA A 158 48.40 12.73 -75.85
CA ALA A 158 49.06 11.58 -76.49
C ALA A 158 48.10 10.75 -77.36
N ASN A 159 46.84 10.61 -76.96
CA ASN A 159 45.83 9.87 -77.72
C ASN A 159 45.40 10.61 -79.00
N GLY A 160 45.29 11.93 -78.98
CA GLY A 160 44.94 12.72 -80.18
C GLY A 160 45.99 12.63 -81.29
N ILE A 161 47.28 12.55 -80.94
CA ILE A 161 48.39 12.40 -81.90
C ILE A 161 48.37 11.00 -82.57
N LYS A 162 47.87 9.97 -81.86
CA LYS A 162 47.80 8.59 -82.36
C LYS A 162 46.78 8.44 -83.50
N GLU A 163 45.57 8.96 -83.31
CA GLU A 163 44.47 8.81 -84.27
C GLU A 163 44.76 9.50 -85.61
N SER A 164 45.47 10.63 -85.60
CA SER A 164 45.86 11.35 -86.84
C SER A 164 46.88 10.58 -87.69
N CYS A 165 47.74 9.76 -87.08
CA CYS A 165 48.75 8.98 -87.81
C CYS A 165 48.15 7.78 -88.56
N GLU A 166 47.12 7.15 -87.98
CA GLU A 166 46.53 5.92 -88.52
C GLU A 166 45.63 6.19 -89.74
N ALA A 167 44.99 7.36 -89.80
CA ALA A 167 44.12 7.74 -90.92
C ALA A 167 44.88 7.96 -92.25
N GLU A 168 46.07 8.55 -92.21
CA GLU A 168 46.87 8.87 -93.43
C GLU A 168 47.62 7.65 -94.00
N LEU A 169 47.86 6.61 -93.20
CA LEU A 169 48.49 5.35 -93.63
C LEU A 169 47.54 4.44 -94.44
N ALA A 170 46.23 4.57 -94.26
CA ALA A 170 45.23 3.70 -94.87
C ALA A 170 45.04 3.90 -96.39
N GLU A 171 45.49 5.04 -96.95
CA GLU A 171 45.28 5.39 -98.37
C GLU A 171 46.26 4.66 -99.32
N ALA A 172 47.49 4.33 -98.88
CA ALA A 172 48.54 3.78 -99.75
C ALA A 172 48.70 2.26 -99.72
N ILE A 173 48.28 1.61 -98.64
CA ILE A 173 48.42 0.15 -98.43
C ILE A 173 47.64 -0.67 -99.47
N PRO A 174 46.39 -0.32 -99.86
CA PRO A 174 45.61 -1.13 -100.81
C PRO A 174 46.22 -1.17 -102.22
N ALA A 175 46.87 -0.09 -102.66
CA ALA A 175 47.50 0.01 -103.97
C ALA A 175 48.76 -0.88 -104.07
N LEU A 176 49.54 -0.96 -102.99
CA LEU A 176 50.74 -1.79 -102.89
C LEU A 176 50.39 -3.29 -102.87
N GLU A 177 49.39 -3.68 -102.08
CA GLU A 177 48.96 -5.09 -101.98
C GLU A 177 48.42 -5.63 -103.30
N ASN A 178 47.69 -4.82 -104.06
CA ASN A 178 47.17 -5.21 -105.38
C ASN A 178 48.28 -5.45 -106.41
N ALA A 179 49.35 -4.64 -106.39
CA ALA A 179 50.52 -4.82 -107.24
C ALA A 179 51.33 -6.10 -106.88
N VAL A 180 51.50 -6.36 -105.58
CA VAL A 180 52.18 -7.58 -105.09
C VAL A 180 51.39 -8.84 -105.47
N LYS A 181 50.06 -8.82 -105.36
CA LYS A 181 49.19 -9.92 -105.81
C LYS A 181 49.32 -10.17 -107.32
N ALA A 182 49.38 -9.12 -108.13
CA ALA A 182 49.58 -9.27 -109.58
C ALA A 182 50.92 -9.95 -109.92
N LEU A 183 51.99 -9.66 -109.19
CA LEU A 183 53.28 -10.35 -109.39
C LEU A 183 53.25 -11.83 -108.98
N GLN A 184 52.50 -12.20 -107.94
CA GLN A 184 52.39 -13.60 -107.49
C GLN A 184 51.64 -14.50 -108.48
N THR A 185 50.84 -13.92 -109.39
CA THR A 185 50.14 -14.66 -110.45
C THR A 185 51.02 -15.01 -111.66
N LEU A 186 52.24 -14.47 -111.74
CA LEU A 186 53.18 -14.75 -112.83
C LEU A 186 53.92 -16.07 -112.60
N THR A 187 53.88 -16.97 -113.59
CA THR A 187 54.59 -18.25 -113.54
C THR A 187 55.94 -18.19 -114.24
N LYS A 188 56.84 -19.14 -113.93
CA LYS A 188 58.13 -19.28 -114.66
C LYS A 188 57.94 -19.43 -116.17
N GLY A 189 56.83 -20.04 -116.61
CA GLY A 189 56.48 -20.20 -118.02
C GLY A 189 56.29 -18.86 -118.74
N ASP A 190 55.61 -17.92 -118.09
CA ASP A 190 55.30 -16.60 -118.65
C ASP A 190 56.55 -15.74 -118.83
N ILE A 191 57.53 -15.88 -117.93
CA ILE A 191 58.83 -15.19 -118.04
C ILE A 191 59.67 -15.78 -119.18
N THR A 192 59.64 -17.11 -119.36
CA THR A 192 60.28 -17.74 -120.51
C THR A 192 59.64 -17.33 -121.84
N GLU A 193 58.33 -17.06 -121.86
CA GLU A 193 57.62 -16.55 -123.04
C GLU A 193 58.11 -15.15 -123.44
N ILE A 194 58.19 -14.22 -122.49
CA ILE A 194 58.74 -12.87 -122.74
C ILE A 194 60.22 -12.97 -123.19
N LYS A 195 61.01 -13.85 -122.57
CA LYS A 195 62.43 -14.05 -122.92
C LYS A 195 62.64 -14.63 -124.32
N ALA A 196 61.75 -15.50 -124.81
CA ALA A 196 61.90 -16.17 -126.11
C ALA A 196 61.62 -15.24 -127.32
N MET A 197 61.12 -14.03 -127.09
CA MET A 197 60.78 -13.07 -128.16
C MET A 197 62.03 -12.50 -128.83
N LYS A 198 62.31 -12.91 -130.07
CA LYS A 198 63.41 -12.36 -130.89
C LYS A 198 63.18 -10.90 -131.32
N LYS A 199 61.92 -10.45 -131.41
CA LYS A 199 61.53 -9.06 -131.74
C LYS A 199 60.24 -8.70 -130.98
N PRO A 200 60.32 -8.20 -129.74
CA PRO A 200 59.13 -7.98 -128.89
C PRO A 200 58.31 -6.74 -129.32
N PRO A 201 57.01 -6.70 -129.00
CA PRO A 201 56.17 -5.50 -129.17
C PRO A 201 56.68 -4.31 -128.35
N ASP A 202 56.47 -3.09 -128.83
CA ASP A 202 57.01 -1.87 -128.19
C ASP A 202 56.50 -1.66 -126.76
N GLY A 203 55.26 -2.05 -126.45
CA GLY A 203 54.72 -2.00 -125.09
C GLY A 203 55.45 -2.90 -124.08
N VAL A 204 55.96 -4.05 -124.53
CA VAL A 204 56.73 -4.98 -123.67
C VAL A 204 58.15 -4.44 -123.43
N LYS A 205 58.74 -3.76 -124.44
CA LYS A 205 60.04 -3.09 -124.28
C LYS A 205 59.96 -1.96 -123.25
N LEU A 206 58.93 -1.12 -123.31
CA LEU A 206 58.72 -0.03 -122.36
C LEU A 206 58.60 -0.54 -120.91
N VAL A 207 57.84 -1.62 -120.67
CA VAL A 207 57.74 -2.26 -119.35
C VAL A 207 59.09 -2.75 -118.86
N MET A 208 59.83 -3.46 -119.71
CA MET A 208 61.12 -3.99 -119.32
C MET A 208 62.16 -2.88 -119.11
N GLU A 209 62.07 -1.76 -119.84
CA GLU A 209 62.87 -0.56 -119.58
C GLU A 209 62.60 0.01 -118.18
N ALA A 210 61.33 0.24 -117.83
CA ALA A 210 60.95 0.76 -116.53
C ALA A 210 61.37 -0.19 -115.38
N VAL A 211 61.21 -1.50 -115.58
CA VAL A 211 61.66 -2.51 -114.59
C VAL A 211 63.19 -2.59 -114.52
N CYS A 212 63.90 -2.43 -115.64
CA CYS A 212 65.37 -2.31 -115.63
C CYS A 212 65.83 -1.09 -114.84
N ILE A 213 65.14 0.04 -114.95
CA ILE A 213 65.48 1.24 -114.17
C ILE A 213 65.22 1.01 -112.67
N MET A 214 64.08 0.41 -112.31
CA MET A 214 63.75 0.06 -110.92
C MET A 214 64.74 -0.95 -110.31
N MET A 215 65.20 -1.92 -111.11
CA MET A 215 66.16 -2.97 -110.72
C MET A 215 67.63 -2.60 -111.00
N ARG A 216 67.89 -1.38 -111.46
CA ARG A 216 69.22 -0.81 -111.76
C ARG A 216 70.08 -1.60 -112.76
N VAL A 217 69.48 -2.09 -113.84
CA VAL A 217 70.18 -2.75 -114.95
C VAL A 217 70.57 -1.74 -116.04
N PRO A 218 71.87 -1.58 -116.38
CA PRO A 218 72.33 -0.60 -117.35
C PRO A 218 72.05 -1.01 -118.81
N PRO A 219 71.78 -0.05 -119.72
CA PRO A 219 71.52 -0.34 -121.13
C PRO A 219 72.79 -0.65 -121.93
N VAL A 220 72.62 -1.28 -123.09
CA VAL A 220 73.70 -1.48 -124.07
C VAL A 220 73.46 -0.57 -125.28
N LYS A 221 74.50 0.13 -125.74
CA LYS A 221 74.41 1.04 -126.89
C LYS A 221 74.45 0.28 -128.21
N VAL A 222 73.34 0.29 -128.96
CA VAL A 222 73.21 -0.42 -130.24
C VAL A 222 72.96 0.58 -131.38
N LYS A 223 73.34 0.22 -132.62
CA LYS A 223 73.05 1.03 -133.82
C LYS A 223 71.55 0.93 -134.16
N ASP A 224 70.95 2.06 -134.53
CA ASP A 224 69.52 2.19 -134.80
C ASP A 224 69.00 1.20 -135.88
N PRO A 225 67.94 0.39 -135.61
CA PRO A 225 67.34 -0.54 -136.57
C PRO A 225 66.68 0.12 -137.79
N ALA A 226 66.45 1.44 -137.79
CA ALA A 226 65.82 2.18 -138.89
C ALA A 226 66.79 2.75 -139.93
N GLY A 227 68.11 2.47 -139.80
CA GLY A 227 69.13 2.88 -140.78
C GLY A 227 69.67 4.30 -140.53
N GLY A 228 70.70 4.40 -139.70
CA GLY A 228 71.45 5.64 -139.44
C GLY A 228 72.61 5.45 -138.45
N THR A 229 73.59 6.35 -138.42
CA THR A 229 74.82 6.28 -137.59
C THR A 229 74.66 6.64 -136.10
N LYS A 230 73.43 6.85 -135.59
CA LYS A 230 73.17 7.13 -134.16
C LYS A 230 73.17 5.83 -133.31
N LYS A 231 73.77 5.91 -132.11
CA LYS A 231 73.72 4.84 -131.09
C LYS A 231 72.59 5.14 -130.11
N VAL A 232 71.65 4.22 -129.95
CA VAL A 232 70.51 4.32 -129.01
C VAL A 232 70.72 3.32 -127.87
N ASP A 233 70.29 3.67 -126.68
CA ASP A 233 70.33 2.80 -125.50
C ASP A 233 69.24 1.72 -125.63
N ASP A 234 69.64 0.45 -125.73
CA ASP A 234 68.75 -0.70 -125.76
C ASP A 234 68.79 -1.41 -124.41
N TYR A 235 67.66 -1.42 -123.71
CA TYR A 235 67.48 -2.14 -122.45
C TYR A 235 66.98 -3.56 -122.66
N TRP A 236 66.52 -3.95 -123.86
CA TRP A 236 65.97 -5.28 -124.09
C TRP A 236 67.03 -6.39 -124.01
N GLY A 237 68.19 -6.21 -124.66
CA GLY A 237 69.29 -7.16 -124.58
C GLY A 237 69.77 -7.44 -123.14
N PRO A 238 70.02 -6.38 -122.33
CA PRO A 238 70.32 -6.51 -120.91
C PRO A 238 69.17 -7.11 -120.08
N ALA A 239 67.91 -6.69 -120.31
CA ALA A 239 66.74 -7.26 -119.63
C ALA A 239 66.62 -8.76 -119.87
N GLN A 240 66.86 -9.23 -121.10
CA GLN A 240 66.76 -10.64 -121.48
C GLN A 240 67.84 -11.51 -120.81
N LYS A 241 69.04 -10.97 -120.59
CA LYS A 241 70.16 -11.67 -119.94
C LYS A 241 70.12 -11.58 -118.42
N SER A 242 69.90 -10.39 -117.87
CA SER A 242 70.12 -10.10 -116.45
C SER A 242 68.85 -10.16 -115.60
N LEU A 243 67.67 -9.88 -116.17
CA LEU A 243 66.40 -9.94 -115.43
C LEU A 243 65.62 -11.20 -115.78
N LEU A 244 65.23 -11.37 -117.05
CA LEU A 244 64.44 -12.52 -117.52
C LEU A 244 65.24 -13.83 -117.52
N GLY A 245 66.57 -13.75 -117.42
CA GLY A 245 67.46 -14.89 -117.25
C GLY A 245 67.66 -15.33 -115.80
N ASP A 246 67.33 -14.48 -114.83
CA ASP A 246 67.49 -14.78 -113.41
C ASP A 246 66.31 -15.58 -112.87
N THR A 247 66.60 -16.76 -112.33
CA THR A 247 65.60 -17.63 -111.69
C THR A 247 64.92 -17.01 -110.45
N ARG A 248 65.51 -15.96 -109.86
CA ARG A 248 64.98 -15.22 -108.69
C ARG A 248 64.29 -13.89 -109.02
N PHE A 249 64.15 -13.53 -110.28
CA PHE A 249 63.61 -12.23 -110.69
C PHE A 249 62.27 -11.85 -110.04
N LEU A 250 61.28 -12.75 -110.00
CA LEU A 250 59.99 -12.49 -109.34
C LEU A 250 60.12 -12.27 -107.83
N GLN A 251 61.01 -13.03 -107.19
CA GLN A 251 61.25 -12.92 -105.75
C GLN A 251 61.92 -11.58 -105.43
N ASN A 252 62.85 -11.13 -106.26
CA ASN A 252 63.51 -9.83 -106.11
C ASN A 252 62.53 -8.64 -106.27
N LEU A 253 61.42 -8.80 -107.01
CA LEU A 253 60.36 -7.79 -107.12
C LEU A 253 59.40 -7.80 -105.91
N LEU A 254 59.17 -8.97 -105.32
CA LEU A 254 58.34 -9.13 -104.12
C LEU A 254 59.05 -8.64 -102.85
N GLU A 255 60.36 -8.87 -102.76
CA GLU A 255 61.23 -8.48 -101.64
C GLU A 255 61.86 -7.10 -101.83
N TYR A 256 61.39 -6.31 -102.79
CA TYR A 256 61.93 -4.98 -103.07
C TYR A 256 61.74 -4.05 -101.86
N ASP A 257 62.81 -3.39 -101.44
CA ASP A 257 62.79 -2.43 -100.32
C ASP A 257 62.04 -1.16 -100.75
N LYS A 258 60.73 -1.19 -100.51
CA LYS A 258 59.78 -0.10 -100.80
C LYS A 258 59.95 1.11 -99.88
N ASP A 259 60.62 0.96 -98.74
CA ASP A 259 60.80 2.02 -97.75
C ASP A 259 62.08 2.85 -98.03
N ASN A 260 63.04 2.32 -98.80
CA ASN A 260 64.29 3.00 -99.17
C ASN A 260 64.60 3.00 -100.68
N ILE A 261 63.67 3.51 -101.52
CA ILE A 261 63.91 3.65 -102.96
C ILE A 261 64.78 4.91 -103.23
N PRO A 262 65.90 4.82 -103.96
CA PRO A 262 66.71 6.00 -104.28
C PRO A 262 65.96 6.99 -105.17
N VAL A 263 66.12 8.28 -104.85
CA VAL A 263 65.48 9.39 -105.57
C VAL A 263 65.80 9.36 -107.07
N GLU A 264 67.05 9.04 -107.45
CA GLU A 264 67.49 8.98 -108.84
C GLU A 264 66.77 7.93 -109.71
N ALA A 265 66.41 6.78 -109.12
CA ALA A 265 65.70 5.72 -109.83
C ALA A 265 64.23 6.12 -110.05
N MET A 266 63.62 6.77 -109.06
CA MET A 266 62.22 7.17 -109.11
C MET A 266 61.98 8.37 -110.04
N GLU A 267 62.90 9.32 -110.12
CA GLU A 267 62.83 10.43 -111.09
C GLU A 267 62.86 9.95 -112.55
N LYS A 268 63.61 8.87 -112.83
CA LYS A 268 63.68 8.28 -114.18
C LYS A 268 62.44 7.46 -114.53
N VAL A 269 61.74 6.90 -113.55
CA VAL A 269 60.56 6.02 -113.74
C VAL A 269 59.23 6.79 -113.73
N ARG A 270 59.14 7.93 -113.04
CA ARG A 270 57.94 8.79 -113.01
C ARG A 270 57.41 9.18 -114.40
N PRO A 271 58.24 9.54 -115.40
CA PRO A 271 57.76 9.81 -116.76
C PRO A 271 57.13 8.60 -117.44
N TYR A 272 57.57 7.38 -117.11
CA TYR A 272 56.97 6.14 -117.62
C TYR A 272 55.60 5.91 -116.98
N ALA A 273 55.45 6.08 -115.67
CA ALA A 273 54.16 5.97 -115.00
C ALA A 273 53.13 7.01 -115.51
N ALA A 274 53.57 8.19 -115.95
CA ALA A 274 52.71 9.20 -116.54
C ALA A 274 52.37 8.98 -118.04
N ASN A 275 53.03 8.01 -118.71
CA ASN A 275 52.85 7.77 -120.15
C ASN A 275 51.53 7.01 -120.44
N PRO A 276 50.63 7.53 -121.31
CA PRO A 276 49.37 6.86 -121.66
C PRO A 276 49.52 5.47 -122.28
N ASP A 277 50.67 5.13 -122.86
CA ASP A 277 50.96 3.81 -123.44
C ASP A 277 51.60 2.84 -122.43
N PHE A 278 51.93 3.32 -121.23
CA PHE A 278 52.45 2.57 -120.09
C PHE A 278 51.36 2.33 -119.04
N GLN A 279 50.25 1.73 -119.48
CA GLN A 279 49.15 1.33 -118.61
C GLN A 279 48.96 -0.18 -118.68
N ALA A 280 48.79 -0.80 -117.50
CA ALA A 280 48.67 -2.25 -117.37
C ALA A 280 47.57 -2.83 -118.29
N GLU A 281 46.44 -2.15 -118.46
CA GLU A 281 45.33 -2.59 -119.33
C GLU A 281 45.65 -2.58 -120.83
N LYS A 282 46.47 -1.63 -121.31
CA LYS A 282 46.91 -1.61 -122.71
C LYS A 282 47.96 -2.67 -122.98
N ILE A 283 48.92 -2.82 -122.07
CA ILE A 283 50.03 -3.78 -122.20
C ILE A 283 49.52 -5.23 -122.09
N ARG A 284 48.44 -5.46 -121.32
CA ARG A 284 47.78 -6.77 -121.19
C ARG A 284 47.37 -7.38 -122.55
N LYS A 285 47.04 -6.56 -123.56
CA LYS A 285 46.73 -7.03 -124.91
C LYS A 285 47.94 -7.60 -125.67
N ALA A 286 49.15 -7.18 -125.32
CA ALA A 286 50.40 -7.64 -125.92
C ALA A 286 51.08 -8.73 -125.07
N SER A 287 51.00 -8.64 -123.74
CA SER A 287 51.45 -9.69 -122.81
C SER A 287 50.80 -9.47 -121.44
N VAL A 288 50.09 -10.48 -120.96
CA VAL A 288 49.52 -10.49 -119.60
C VAL A 288 50.62 -10.41 -118.54
N ALA A 289 51.77 -11.05 -118.81
CA ALA A 289 52.89 -11.05 -117.89
C ALA A 289 53.60 -9.68 -117.78
N ALA A 290 53.69 -8.94 -118.90
CA ALA A 290 54.18 -7.56 -118.87
C ALA A 290 53.21 -6.58 -118.18
N SER A 291 51.90 -6.88 -118.17
CA SER A 291 50.89 -6.07 -117.45
C SER A 291 51.10 -6.11 -115.93
N GLY A 292 51.38 -7.29 -115.37
CA GLY A 292 51.67 -7.44 -113.94
C GLY A 292 52.91 -6.66 -113.49
N LEU A 293 53.96 -6.66 -114.32
CA LEU A 293 55.17 -5.86 -114.11
C LEU A 293 54.90 -4.35 -114.20
N CYS A 294 54.01 -3.91 -115.09
CA CYS A 294 53.61 -2.51 -115.21
C CYS A 294 52.85 -2.00 -113.97
N SER A 295 51.90 -2.78 -113.44
CA SER A 295 51.15 -2.41 -112.22
C SER A 295 52.04 -2.28 -110.99
N TRP A 296 53.07 -3.13 -110.89
CA TRP A 296 54.05 -3.07 -109.80
C TRP A 296 54.85 -1.77 -109.79
N VAL A 297 55.31 -1.31 -110.95
CA VAL A 297 56.03 -0.03 -111.06
C VAL A 297 55.14 1.15 -110.63
N HIS A 298 53.85 1.15 -110.98
CA HIS A 298 52.89 2.18 -110.56
C HIS A 298 52.68 2.24 -109.04
N ALA A 299 52.52 1.08 -108.39
CA ALA A 299 52.29 1.03 -106.95
C ALA A 299 53.49 1.52 -106.13
N MET A 300 54.72 1.26 -106.60
CA MET A 300 55.94 1.74 -105.94
C MET A 300 56.07 3.26 -105.96
N VAL A 301 55.55 3.92 -107.01
CA VAL A 301 55.53 5.39 -107.11
C VAL A 301 54.53 6.01 -106.12
N VAL A 302 53.38 5.36 -105.88
CA VAL A 302 52.36 5.84 -104.94
C VAL A 302 52.80 5.69 -103.47
N TYR A 303 53.45 4.57 -103.14
CA TYR A 303 53.92 4.30 -101.77
C TYR A 303 55.01 5.28 -101.30
N ASP A 304 56.02 5.60 -102.13
CA ASP A 304 57.08 6.58 -101.81
C ASP A 304 56.51 7.98 -101.49
N ARG A 305 55.41 8.38 -102.14
CA ARG A 305 54.76 9.67 -101.90
C ARG A 305 54.13 9.74 -100.51
N VAL A 306 53.48 8.66 -100.05
CA VAL A 306 52.77 8.64 -98.77
C VAL A 306 53.73 8.42 -97.61
N ALA A 307 54.74 7.55 -97.75
CA ALA A 307 55.72 7.28 -96.70
C ALA A 307 56.45 8.54 -96.18
N LYS A 308 56.68 9.55 -97.03
CA LYS A 308 57.33 10.82 -96.66
C LYS A 308 56.45 11.75 -95.80
N VAL A 309 55.13 11.59 -95.82
CA VAL A 309 54.20 12.45 -95.06
C VAL A 309 54.05 11.95 -93.61
N VAL A 310 54.16 10.63 -93.39
CA VAL A 310 53.86 10.00 -92.09
C VAL A 310 55.07 9.91 -91.14
N ALA A 311 56.30 10.09 -91.65
CA ALA A 311 57.53 10.02 -90.88
C ALA A 311 57.60 11.01 -89.68
N PRO A 312 57.34 12.33 -89.83
CA PRO A 312 57.44 13.27 -88.72
C PRO A 312 56.40 13.06 -87.60
N LYS A 313 55.23 12.49 -87.91
CA LYS A 313 54.16 12.25 -86.91
C LYS A 313 54.42 11.00 -86.04
N ARG A 314 55.11 9.99 -86.59
CA ARG A 314 55.54 8.79 -85.84
C ARG A 314 56.55 9.10 -84.74
N GLU A 315 57.46 10.05 -84.98
CA GLU A 315 58.43 10.49 -83.97
C GLU A 315 57.75 11.24 -82.81
N ALA A 316 56.78 12.10 -83.11
CA ALA A 316 56.03 12.88 -82.12
C ALA A 316 55.18 11.99 -81.18
N LEU A 317 54.54 10.94 -81.72
CA LEU A 317 53.76 9.99 -80.93
C LEU A 317 54.62 9.23 -79.91
N LYS A 318 55.86 8.87 -80.28
CA LYS A 318 56.80 8.15 -79.42
C LYS A 318 57.30 9.01 -78.25
N ALA A 319 57.49 10.31 -78.47
CA ALA A 319 57.88 11.24 -77.42
C ALA A 319 56.75 11.47 -76.39
N ALA A 320 55.50 11.63 -76.85
CA ALA A 320 54.34 11.87 -75.98
C ALA A 320 54.00 10.64 -75.11
N THR A 321 54.15 9.42 -75.64
CA THR A 321 53.89 8.17 -74.90
C THR A 321 54.90 7.90 -73.78
N MET A 322 56.19 8.20 -73.99
CA MET A 322 57.21 8.06 -72.94
C MET A 322 57.02 9.05 -71.78
N ALA A 323 56.60 10.28 -72.07
CA ALA A 323 56.32 11.27 -71.03
C ALA A 323 55.14 10.86 -70.15
N LEU A 324 54.10 10.27 -70.76
CA LEU A 324 52.92 9.77 -70.07
C LEU A 324 53.23 8.61 -69.10
N GLU A 325 54.00 7.61 -69.54
CA GLU A 325 54.35 6.44 -68.71
C GLU A 325 55.10 6.84 -67.44
N LYS A 326 56.02 7.81 -67.55
CA LYS A 326 56.77 8.31 -66.41
C LYS A 326 55.84 9.00 -65.40
N ALA A 327 54.99 9.91 -65.86
CA ALA A 327 54.06 10.65 -65.01
C ALA A 327 53.06 9.72 -64.29
N GLN A 328 52.55 8.70 -64.98
CA GLN A 328 51.65 7.69 -64.40
C GLN A 328 52.32 6.84 -63.30
N SER A 329 53.61 6.51 -63.46
CA SER A 329 54.34 5.75 -62.44
C SER A 329 54.55 6.54 -61.14
N GLU A 330 54.84 7.84 -61.25
CA GLU A 330 55.03 8.74 -60.10
C GLU A 330 53.70 9.02 -59.38
N LEU A 331 52.61 9.17 -60.13
CA LEU A 331 51.26 9.33 -59.58
C LEU A 331 50.83 8.10 -58.77
N ARG A 332 51.10 6.88 -59.27
CA ARG A 332 50.71 5.63 -58.60
C ARG A 332 51.37 5.46 -57.23
N VAL A 333 52.66 5.82 -57.10
CA VAL A 333 53.37 5.78 -55.80
C VAL A 333 52.72 6.72 -54.78
N LYS A 334 52.28 7.90 -55.22
CA LYS A 334 51.62 8.87 -54.34
C LYS A 334 50.17 8.51 -54.03
N GLN A 335 49.46 7.87 -54.95
CA GLN A 335 48.12 7.30 -54.71
C GLN A 335 48.18 6.16 -53.68
N ASP A 336 49.15 5.26 -53.77
CA ASP A 336 49.33 4.18 -52.78
C ASP A 336 49.68 4.75 -51.39
N ALA A 337 50.53 5.79 -51.32
CA ALA A 337 50.85 6.47 -50.07
C ALA A 337 49.62 7.19 -49.46
N LEU A 338 48.80 7.83 -50.29
CA LEU A 338 47.54 8.45 -49.86
C LEU A 338 46.56 7.41 -49.33
N GLN A 339 46.42 6.26 -50.01
CA GLN A 339 45.53 5.19 -49.57
C GLN A 339 45.93 4.66 -48.19
N LEU A 340 47.23 4.49 -47.92
CA LEU A 340 47.73 4.04 -46.62
C LEU A 340 47.42 5.03 -45.48
N VAL A 341 47.49 6.34 -45.76
CA VAL A 341 47.12 7.38 -44.79
C VAL A 341 45.61 7.43 -44.58
N LEU A 342 44.81 7.27 -45.64
CA LEU A 342 43.34 7.20 -45.55
C LEU A 342 42.87 5.97 -44.78
N ASP A 343 43.48 4.80 -44.98
CA ASP A 343 43.17 3.58 -44.25
C ASP A 343 43.51 3.70 -42.75
N LYS A 344 44.62 4.40 -42.45
CA LYS A 344 45.01 4.70 -41.06
C LYS A 344 44.02 5.66 -40.40
N VAL A 345 43.59 6.70 -41.12
CA VAL A 345 42.55 7.63 -40.66
C VAL A 345 41.23 6.90 -40.41
N ALA A 346 40.77 6.06 -41.35
CA ALA A 346 39.53 5.32 -41.21
C ALA A 346 39.53 4.36 -40.02
N ARG A 347 40.68 3.71 -39.72
CA ARG A 347 40.83 2.91 -38.50
C ARG A 347 40.75 3.75 -37.23
N LEU A 348 41.44 4.89 -37.19
CA LEU A 348 41.40 5.76 -36.02
C LEU A 348 40.00 6.36 -35.82
N GLU A 349 39.27 6.73 -36.88
CA GLU A 349 37.86 7.15 -36.80
C GLU A 349 36.95 6.05 -36.24
N ALA A 350 37.17 4.79 -36.62
CA ALA A 350 36.44 3.65 -36.05
C ALA A 350 36.76 3.42 -34.57
N ASP A 351 38.03 3.53 -34.18
CA ASP A 351 38.47 3.41 -32.78
C ASP A 351 37.89 4.55 -31.93
N LEU A 352 37.80 5.77 -32.47
CA LEU A 352 37.18 6.92 -31.82
C LEU A 352 35.67 6.77 -31.68
N ALA A 353 34.98 6.23 -32.68
CA ALA A 353 33.56 5.90 -32.56
C ALA A 353 33.31 4.85 -31.45
N ALA A 354 34.18 3.83 -31.36
CA ALA A 354 34.12 2.84 -30.29
C ALA A 354 34.42 3.44 -28.91
N ALA A 355 35.41 4.33 -28.80
CA ALA A 355 35.76 5.04 -27.57
C ALA A 355 34.62 5.97 -27.10
N TYR A 356 34.00 6.72 -28.01
CA TYR A 356 32.83 7.55 -27.71
C TYR A 356 31.65 6.74 -27.24
N LYS A 357 31.38 5.59 -27.87
CA LYS A 357 30.33 4.67 -27.42
C LYS A 357 30.62 4.17 -26.00
N LYS A 358 31.85 3.71 -25.72
CA LYS A 358 32.25 3.24 -24.40
C LYS A 358 32.17 4.35 -23.34
N LYS A 359 32.60 5.57 -23.65
CA LYS A 359 32.47 6.76 -22.79
C LYS A 359 30.99 7.07 -22.52
N GLY A 360 30.16 7.05 -23.57
CA GLY A 360 28.72 7.29 -23.47
C GLY A 360 28.01 6.24 -22.60
N ASP A 361 28.32 4.97 -22.79
CA ASP A 361 27.77 3.85 -22.00
C ASP A 361 28.18 3.98 -20.51
N LEU A 362 29.46 4.27 -20.24
CA LEU A 362 29.95 4.50 -18.87
C LEU A 362 29.32 5.74 -18.22
N GLN A 363 29.18 6.84 -18.96
CA GLN A 363 28.54 8.07 -18.49
C GLN A 363 27.09 7.80 -18.11
N PHE A 364 26.34 7.11 -18.98
CA PHE A 364 24.96 6.72 -18.73
C PHE A 364 24.84 5.84 -17.47
N GLN A 365 25.71 4.84 -17.31
CA GLN A 365 25.71 3.97 -16.13
C GLN A 365 26.00 4.75 -14.83
N VAL A 366 26.95 5.68 -14.85
CA VAL A 366 27.27 6.53 -13.68
C VAL A 366 26.11 7.45 -13.34
N ASP A 367 25.51 8.11 -14.34
CA ASP A 367 24.38 9.02 -14.13
C ASP A 367 23.12 8.29 -13.64
N ASP A 368 22.82 7.12 -14.21
CA ASP A 368 21.70 6.28 -13.78
C ASP A 368 21.91 5.76 -12.34
N CYS A 369 23.10 5.22 -12.05
CA CYS A 369 23.46 4.75 -10.71
C CYS A 369 23.42 5.88 -9.68
N SER A 370 23.94 7.07 -10.00
CA SER A 370 23.90 8.23 -9.10
C SER A 370 22.47 8.71 -8.82
N LYS A 371 21.59 8.74 -9.82
CA LYS A 371 20.17 9.09 -9.62
C LYS A 371 19.46 8.08 -8.75
N LYS A 372 19.69 6.78 -8.99
CA LYS A 372 19.15 5.68 -8.17
C LYS A 372 19.63 5.76 -6.72
N LEU A 373 20.91 6.05 -6.49
CA LEU A 373 21.47 6.24 -5.15
C LEU A 373 20.86 7.42 -4.40
N SER A 374 20.66 8.55 -5.09
CA SER A 374 19.99 9.73 -4.50
C SER A 374 18.56 9.40 -4.06
N ARG A 375 17.79 8.79 -4.95
CA ARG A 375 16.41 8.33 -4.68
C ARG A 375 16.36 7.34 -3.52
N ALA A 376 17.28 6.40 -3.48
CA ALA A 376 17.33 5.40 -2.44
C ALA A 376 17.74 5.96 -1.06
N THR A 377 18.64 6.94 -1.05
CA THR A 377 19.02 7.67 0.18
C THR A 377 17.82 8.43 0.74
N GLN A 378 17.04 9.09 -0.12
CA GLN A 378 15.80 9.76 0.28
C GLN A 378 14.77 8.77 0.83
N LEU A 379 14.59 7.61 0.17
CA LEU A 379 13.66 6.56 0.60
C LEU A 379 14.06 5.95 1.95
N ILE A 380 15.32 5.53 2.11
CA ILE A 380 15.83 4.90 3.34
C ILE A 380 15.88 5.91 4.49
N GLY A 381 16.29 7.16 4.22
CA GLY A 381 16.30 8.23 5.21
C GLY A 381 14.90 8.61 5.68
N GLY A 382 13.93 8.70 4.75
CA GLY A 382 12.54 9.04 5.07
C GLY A 382 11.78 7.93 5.80
N LEU A 383 12.04 6.67 5.45
CA LEU A 383 11.36 5.49 6.03
C LEU A 383 12.19 4.77 7.11
N GLY A 384 13.37 5.28 7.48
CA GLY A 384 14.23 4.65 8.49
C GLY A 384 13.56 4.51 9.86
N GLY A 385 12.83 5.52 10.30
CA GLY A 385 12.02 5.46 11.53
C GLY A 385 10.84 4.49 11.42
N GLU A 386 10.23 4.38 10.22
CA GLU A 386 9.16 3.42 9.95
C GLU A 386 9.65 1.98 10.00
N LYS A 387 10.87 1.71 9.54
CA LYS A 387 11.47 0.37 9.62
C LYS A 387 11.53 -0.15 11.06
N ALA A 388 11.95 0.67 12.01
CA ALA A 388 11.97 0.27 13.42
C ALA A 388 10.54 0.04 13.95
N ARG A 389 9.63 0.98 13.68
CA ARG A 389 8.22 0.92 14.09
C ARG A 389 7.52 -0.33 13.55
N TRP A 390 7.66 -0.63 12.25
CA TRP A 390 7.08 -1.82 11.63
C TRP A 390 7.69 -3.11 12.15
N GLY A 391 8.99 -3.11 12.50
CA GLY A 391 9.64 -4.22 13.17
C GLY A 391 9.00 -4.53 14.51
N ASP A 392 8.82 -3.49 15.34
CA ASP A 392 8.16 -3.61 16.64
C ASP A 392 6.69 -4.03 16.51
N MET A 393 5.94 -3.42 15.57
CA MET A 393 4.55 -3.77 15.31
C MET A 393 4.40 -5.21 14.78
N SER A 394 5.29 -5.66 13.90
CA SER A 394 5.29 -7.04 13.41
C SER A 394 5.57 -8.04 14.54
N ALA A 395 6.50 -7.73 15.43
CA ALA A 395 6.79 -8.53 16.62
C ALA A 395 5.60 -8.57 17.60
N GLN A 396 4.95 -7.43 17.84
CA GLN A 396 3.74 -7.36 18.67
C GLN A 396 2.58 -8.14 18.04
N LEU A 397 2.37 -8.01 16.73
CA LEU A 397 1.35 -8.78 16.01
C LEU A 397 1.61 -10.28 16.04
N GLN A 398 2.89 -10.71 16.07
CA GLN A 398 3.22 -12.12 16.28
C GLN A 398 2.77 -12.59 17.67
N ILE A 399 3.04 -11.83 18.74
CA ILE A 399 2.58 -12.16 20.10
C ILE A 399 1.04 -12.24 20.15
N VAL A 400 0.36 -11.28 19.51
CA VAL A 400 -1.10 -11.30 19.40
C VAL A 400 -1.55 -12.55 18.66
N TYR A 401 -0.94 -12.88 17.52
CA TYR A 401 -1.27 -14.07 16.72
C TYR A 401 -1.12 -15.37 17.53
N ASP A 402 -0.07 -15.46 18.36
CA ASP A 402 0.19 -16.63 19.21
C ASP A 402 -0.86 -16.75 20.34
N ASN A 403 -1.39 -15.63 20.85
CA ASN A 403 -2.42 -15.60 21.90
C ASN A 403 -3.87 -15.61 21.38
N VAL A 404 -4.08 -15.40 20.06
CA VAL A 404 -5.41 -15.26 19.45
C VAL A 404 -6.35 -16.43 19.76
N VAL A 405 -5.82 -17.65 19.91
CA VAL A 405 -6.65 -18.83 20.21
C VAL A 405 -7.31 -18.69 21.58
N GLY A 406 -6.54 -18.40 22.63
CA GLY A 406 -7.06 -18.23 23.99
C GLY A 406 -7.92 -16.97 24.12
N ASP A 407 -7.48 -15.85 23.55
CA ASP A 407 -8.20 -14.57 23.67
C ASP A 407 -9.56 -14.62 22.96
N ILE A 408 -9.65 -15.24 21.79
CA ILE A 408 -10.93 -15.43 21.10
C ILE A 408 -11.82 -16.45 21.81
N MET A 409 -11.25 -17.45 22.48
CA MET A 409 -12.03 -18.38 23.29
C MET A 409 -12.73 -17.66 24.45
N LEU A 410 -11.98 -16.81 25.18
CA LEU A 410 -12.52 -15.96 26.25
C LEU A 410 -13.56 -14.98 25.70
N ALA A 411 -13.25 -14.28 24.61
CA ALA A 411 -14.18 -13.33 24.00
C ALA A 411 -15.48 -13.99 23.54
N SER A 412 -15.40 -15.21 22.99
CA SER A 412 -16.57 -15.98 22.59
C SER A 412 -17.40 -16.42 23.79
N GLY A 413 -16.76 -16.82 24.90
CA GLY A 413 -17.42 -17.09 26.18
C GLY A 413 -18.17 -15.88 26.71
N VAL A 414 -17.53 -14.71 26.67
CA VAL A 414 -18.14 -13.45 27.10
C VAL A 414 -19.38 -13.12 26.25
N ILE A 415 -19.27 -13.18 24.92
CA ILE A 415 -20.38 -12.89 23.99
C ILE A 415 -21.53 -13.90 24.12
N ALA A 416 -21.23 -15.17 24.31
CA ALA A 416 -22.25 -16.22 24.36
C ALA A 416 -23.02 -16.26 25.69
N TYR A 417 -22.34 -16.04 26.81
CA TYR A 417 -22.90 -16.27 28.15
C TYR A 417 -23.03 -15.04 29.04
N LEU A 418 -22.05 -14.12 28.98
CA LEU A 418 -21.86 -13.14 30.06
C LEU A 418 -22.68 -11.84 29.87
N GLY A 419 -23.42 -11.71 28.78
CA GLY A 419 -24.23 -10.54 28.46
C GLY A 419 -25.20 -10.10 29.57
N ALA A 420 -25.87 -11.05 30.23
CA ALA A 420 -26.86 -10.74 31.27
C ALA A 420 -26.26 -10.45 32.66
N PHE A 421 -24.99 -10.81 32.88
CA PHE A 421 -24.32 -10.71 34.18
C PHE A 421 -23.76 -9.30 34.44
N THR A 422 -23.57 -8.95 35.71
CA THR A 422 -22.93 -7.69 36.15
C THR A 422 -21.40 -7.80 36.09
N SER A 423 -20.67 -6.67 36.13
CA SER A 423 -19.20 -6.63 35.97
C SER A 423 -18.46 -7.62 36.87
N GLY A 424 -18.74 -7.63 38.18
CA GLY A 424 -18.06 -8.54 39.11
C GLY A 424 -18.33 -10.03 38.84
N TYR A 425 -19.46 -10.39 38.21
CA TYR A 425 -19.69 -11.76 37.76
C TYR A 425 -18.88 -12.08 36.49
N ARG A 426 -18.76 -11.11 35.56
CA ARG A 426 -17.96 -11.28 34.35
C ARG A 426 -16.49 -11.45 34.66
N GLU A 427 -15.93 -10.60 35.52
CA GLU A 427 -14.53 -10.64 35.94
C GLU A 427 -14.16 -11.98 36.61
N ARG A 428 -15.00 -12.46 37.54
CA ARG A 428 -14.80 -13.77 38.19
C ARG A 428 -14.80 -14.92 37.17
N ALA A 429 -15.75 -14.92 36.23
CA ALA A 429 -15.85 -15.96 35.22
C ALA A 429 -14.65 -15.95 34.27
N VAL A 430 -14.27 -14.78 33.76
CA VAL A 430 -13.10 -14.62 32.88
C VAL A 430 -11.81 -15.04 33.60
N ALA A 431 -11.60 -14.63 34.86
CA ALA A 431 -10.41 -15.01 35.62
C ALA A 431 -10.31 -16.53 35.81
N GLN A 432 -11.44 -17.19 36.09
CA GLN A 432 -11.51 -18.66 36.16
C GLN A 432 -11.17 -19.30 34.82
N TRP A 433 -11.71 -18.79 33.70
CA TRP A 433 -11.45 -19.34 32.37
C TRP A 433 -10.02 -19.11 31.89
N CYS A 434 -9.40 -17.96 32.21
CA CYS A 434 -7.99 -17.72 31.96
C CYS A 434 -7.12 -18.75 32.69
N THR A 435 -7.44 -19.04 33.95
CA THR A 435 -6.72 -20.06 34.74
C THR A 435 -6.83 -21.45 34.09
N GLU A 436 -8.01 -21.79 33.56
CA GLU A 436 -8.24 -23.06 32.88
C GLU A 436 -7.48 -23.15 31.54
N LEU A 437 -7.45 -22.08 30.75
CA LEU A 437 -6.65 -22.01 29.52
C LEU A 437 -5.16 -22.22 29.81
N MET A 438 -4.63 -21.57 30.85
CA MET A 438 -3.24 -21.74 31.28
C MET A 438 -2.94 -23.18 31.75
N ARG A 439 -3.89 -23.82 32.45
CA ARG A 439 -3.78 -25.23 32.87
C ARG A 439 -3.66 -26.16 31.66
N GLN A 440 -4.40 -25.89 30.60
CA GLN A 440 -4.42 -26.64 29.34
C GLN A 440 -3.27 -26.28 28.37
N GLN A 441 -2.31 -25.43 28.80
CA GLN A 441 -1.20 -24.95 27.99
C GLN A 441 -1.64 -24.20 26.72
N ILE A 442 -2.78 -23.50 26.79
CA ILE A 442 -3.26 -22.62 25.71
C ILE A 442 -2.84 -21.19 26.03
N THR A 443 -2.14 -20.57 25.09
CA THR A 443 -1.66 -19.20 25.19
C THR A 443 -2.80 -18.19 25.14
N CYS A 444 -2.79 -17.23 26.06
CA CYS A 444 -3.70 -16.09 26.11
C CYS A 444 -2.98 -14.87 26.68
N SER A 445 -3.58 -13.70 26.50
CA SER A 445 -3.09 -12.45 27.07
C SER A 445 -3.12 -12.49 28.60
N LYS A 446 -2.12 -11.84 29.25
CA LYS A 446 -1.97 -11.84 30.72
C LYS A 446 -3.17 -11.20 31.43
N VAL A 447 -3.69 -10.14 30.83
CA VAL A 447 -4.93 -9.45 31.25
C VAL A 447 -5.83 -9.47 30.04
N PHE A 448 -6.95 -10.18 30.14
CA PHE A 448 -7.92 -10.23 29.06
C PHE A 448 -8.84 -9.01 29.14
N ALA A 449 -8.97 -8.30 28.02
CA ALA A 449 -9.98 -7.28 27.83
C ALA A 449 -10.68 -7.50 26.47
N LEU A 450 -12.02 -7.56 26.49
CA LEU A 450 -12.82 -7.73 25.27
C LEU A 450 -12.60 -6.56 24.30
N THR A 451 -12.47 -5.36 24.87
CA THR A 451 -12.16 -4.12 24.15
C THR A 451 -10.83 -4.19 23.38
N GLU A 452 -9.78 -4.76 23.95
CA GLU A 452 -8.49 -4.90 23.26
C GLU A 452 -8.52 -6.01 22.18
N THR A 453 -9.27 -7.07 22.43
CA THR A 453 -9.33 -8.24 21.54
C THR A 453 -10.18 -7.98 20.28
N LEU A 454 -11.38 -7.43 20.47
CA LEU A 454 -12.41 -7.28 19.43
C LEU A 454 -12.87 -5.84 19.19
N GLY A 455 -12.48 -4.91 20.05
CA GLY A 455 -12.84 -3.51 19.94
C GLY A 455 -12.01 -2.77 18.89
N GLU A 456 -12.66 -1.81 18.22
CA GLU A 456 -11.99 -0.90 17.30
C GLU A 456 -12.05 0.51 17.87
N ALA A 457 -10.90 1.14 18.09
CA ALA A 457 -10.80 2.45 18.75
C ALA A 457 -11.65 3.54 18.06
N VAL A 458 -11.75 3.52 16.73
CA VAL A 458 -12.58 4.48 15.97
C VAL A 458 -14.06 4.24 16.21
N GLN A 459 -14.52 2.99 16.27
CA GLN A 459 -15.93 2.65 16.51
C GLN A 459 -16.35 2.94 17.95
N ILE A 460 -15.50 2.60 18.92
CA ILE A 460 -15.75 2.90 20.35
C ILE A 460 -15.93 4.40 20.56
N ARG A 461 -15.10 5.21 19.88
CA ARG A 461 -15.25 6.68 19.87
C ARG A 461 -16.57 7.12 19.25
N ALA A 462 -16.96 6.54 18.12
CA ALA A 462 -18.25 6.84 17.51
C ALA A 462 -19.43 6.50 18.45
N TRP A 463 -19.36 5.39 19.19
CA TRP A 463 -20.36 5.04 20.19
C TRP A 463 -20.41 6.05 21.35
N THR A 464 -19.25 6.48 21.83
CA THR A 464 -19.15 7.50 22.89
C THR A 464 -19.75 8.84 22.43
N ILE A 465 -19.50 9.24 21.17
CA ILE A 465 -20.12 10.42 20.56
C ILE A 465 -21.65 10.27 20.49
N ALA A 466 -22.14 9.06 20.14
CA ALA A 466 -23.55 8.69 20.18
C ALA A 466 -24.13 8.56 21.60
N LYS A 467 -23.39 8.99 22.64
CA LYS A 467 -23.78 9.00 24.06
C LYS A 467 -23.81 7.63 24.74
N LEU A 468 -23.04 6.66 24.26
CA LEU A 468 -22.70 5.49 25.07
C LEU A 468 -21.80 5.92 26.23
N PRO A 469 -22.05 5.47 27.48
CA PRO A 469 -21.11 5.67 28.58
C PRO A 469 -19.72 5.09 28.26
N ASN A 470 -18.66 5.78 28.69
CA ASN A 470 -17.28 5.42 28.40
C ASN A 470 -16.66 4.51 29.48
N ASP A 471 -17.46 3.62 30.05
CA ASP A 471 -17.01 2.58 30.99
C ASP A 471 -16.82 1.23 30.27
N SER A 472 -15.98 0.37 30.84
CA SER A 472 -15.64 -0.94 30.28
C SER A 472 -16.89 -1.82 30.07
N PHE A 473 -17.85 -1.78 30.99
CA PHE A 473 -19.05 -2.60 30.95
C PHE A 473 -19.99 -2.20 29.79
N SER A 474 -20.21 -0.89 29.59
CA SER A 474 -21.00 -0.37 28.47
C SER A 474 -20.35 -0.63 27.11
N ILE A 475 -19.02 -0.45 27.02
CA ILE A 475 -18.26 -0.73 25.79
C ILE A 475 -18.31 -2.22 25.45
N ASP A 476 -18.11 -3.09 26.43
CA ASP A 476 -18.20 -4.54 26.24
C ASP A 476 -19.58 -4.96 25.75
N ASN A 477 -20.65 -4.38 26.30
CA ASN A 477 -22.01 -4.62 25.81
C ASN A 477 -22.20 -4.20 24.35
N ALA A 478 -21.63 -3.07 23.94
CA ALA A 478 -21.66 -2.61 22.55
C ALA A 478 -20.89 -3.55 21.61
N ILE A 479 -19.73 -4.07 22.05
CA ILE A 479 -18.98 -5.08 21.31
C ILE A 479 -19.80 -6.38 21.18
N MET A 480 -20.40 -6.85 22.27
CA MET A 480 -21.26 -8.05 22.24
C MET A 480 -22.45 -7.87 21.30
N LEU A 481 -23.07 -6.70 21.31
CA LEU A 481 -24.16 -6.35 20.40
C LEU A 481 -23.73 -6.48 18.93
N GLN A 482 -22.54 -5.99 18.60
CA GLN A 482 -22.04 -5.97 17.21
C GLN A 482 -21.53 -7.33 16.73
N ARG A 483 -20.88 -8.10 17.61
CA ARG A 483 -20.19 -9.35 17.26
C ARG A 483 -21.10 -10.58 17.34
N SER A 484 -22.16 -10.52 18.15
CA SER A 484 -23.17 -11.58 18.28
C SER A 484 -23.92 -11.85 16.98
N ASN A 485 -24.27 -13.10 16.71
CA ASN A 485 -25.20 -13.43 15.62
C ASN A 485 -26.67 -13.25 16.03
N ARG A 486 -26.98 -13.30 17.33
CA ARG A 486 -28.34 -13.11 17.87
C ARG A 486 -28.64 -11.63 18.07
N TRP A 487 -29.92 -11.26 17.90
CA TRP A 487 -30.37 -9.87 18.10
C TRP A 487 -30.31 -9.45 19.57
N PRO A 488 -29.89 -8.21 19.87
CA PRO A 488 -29.75 -7.73 21.24
C PRO A 488 -31.11 -7.45 21.88
N LEU A 489 -31.31 -8.01 23.08
CA LEU A 489 -32.37 -7.63 24.01
C LEU A 489 -31.72 -6.98 25.23
N MET A 490 -31.86 -5.66 25.33
CA MET A 490 -31.16 -4.83 26.31
C MET A 490 -32.06 -4.55 27.52
N ILE A 491 -31.64 -5.01 28.70
CA ILE A 491 -32.24 -4.69 29.98
C ILE A 491 -31.76 -3.29 30.38
N ASP A 492 -32.59 -2.28 30.13
CA ASP A 492 -32.22 -0.86 30.19
C ASP A 492 -33.29 -0.05 30.97
N PRO A 493 -33.39 -0.21 32.29
CA PRO A 493 -34.36 0.52 33.11
C PRO A 493 -34.14 2.03 33.09
N GLN A 494 -32.90 2.50 32.87
CA GLN A 494 -32.56 3.93 32.82
C GLN A 494 -32.67 4.54 31.41
N GLY A 495 -32.98 3.76 30.37
CA GLY A 495 -33.12 4.25 29.00
C GLY A 495 -31.81 4.76 28.38
N GLN A 496 -30.66 4.28 28.82
CA GLN A 496 -29.35 4.65 28.26
C GLN A 496 -29.13 4.00 26.90
N ALA A 497 -29.29 2.67 26.81
CA ALA A 497 -29.14 1.92 25.57
C ALA A 497 -30.17 2.36 24.52
N ASN A 498 -31.41 2.64 24.95
CA ASN A 498 -32.46 3.16 24.08
C ASN A 498 -32.06 4.48 23.41
N ARG A 499 -31.54 5.44 24.18
CA ARG A 499 -31.06 6.72 23.66
C ARG A 499 -29.83 6.55 22.78
N TRP A 500 -28.90 5.71 23.19
CA TRP A 500 -27.70 5.42 22.40
C TRP A 500 -28.05 4.85 21.01
N VAL A 501 -28.93 3.85 20.93
CA VAL A 501 -29.36 3.27 19.63
C VAL A 501 -30.06 4.31 18.76
N LYS A 502 -30.88 5.19 19.34
CA LYS A 502 -31.53 6.29 18.58
C LYS A 502 -30.52 7.24 17.96
N ASN A 503 -29.48 7.62 18.71
CA ASN A 503 -28.41 8.49 18.20
C ASN A 503 -27.51 7.75 17.19
N LEU A 504 -27.21 6.48 17.43
CA LEU A 504 -26.36 5.65 16.58
C LEU A 504 -26.97 5.45 15.18
N GLU A 505 -28.29 5.23 15.13
CA GLU A 505 -29.03 4.92 13.90
C GLU A 505 -29.78 6.15 13.33
N GLU A 506 -29.46 7.36 13.78
CA GLU A 506 -30.11 8.61 13.34
C GLU A 506 -30.01 8.80 11.82
N GLY A 507 -28.86 8.47 11.23
CA GLY A 507 -28.64 8.50 9.78
C GLY A 507 -29.23 7.33 8.99
N ASN A 508 -29.68 6.27 9.66
CA ASN A 508 -30.10 4.99 9.05
C ASN A 508 -31.63 4.77 9.06
N ASN A 509 -32.41 5.86 9.15
CA ASN A 509 -33.88 5.85 9.10
C ASN A 509 -34.53 4.90 10.13
N LEU A 510 -34.05 4.93 11.37
CA LEU A 510 -34.53 4.12 12.48
C LEU A 510 -36.05 4.22 12.65
N LYS A 511 -36.73 3.06 12.71
CA LYS A 511 -38.15 2.95 13.06
C LYS A 511 -38.30 2.52 14.51
N VAL A 512 -38.95 3.36 15.31
CA VAL A 512 -39.21 3.08 16.73
C VAL A 512 -40.66 2.65 16.89
N ALA A 513 -40.89 1.50 17.52
CA ALA A 513 -42.24 0.99 17.78
C ALA A 513 -42.32 0.19 19.08
N LYS A 514 -43.53 -0.14 19.49
CA LYS A 514 -43.82 -1.07 20.59
C LYS A 514 -44.57 -2.28 20.05
N GLN A 515 -44.34 -3.46 20.63
CA GLN A 515 -45.04 -4.69 20.24
C GLN A 515 -46.57 -4.53 20.32
N SER A 516 -47.06 -3.76 21.29
CA SER A 516 -48.49 -3.49 21.51
C SER A 516 -49.11 -2.47 20.53
N GLN A 517 -48.32 -1.87 19.63
CA GLN A 517 -48.79 -0.80 18.75
C GLN A 517 -49.55 -1.36 17.54
N ALA A 518 -50.68 -0.74 17.20
CA ALA A 518 -51.41 -1.06 15.97
C ALA A 518 -50.53 -0.84 14.73
N GLY A 519 -50.47 -1.84 13.85
CA GLY A 519 -49.65 -1.79 12.63
C GLY A 519 -48.18 -2.16 12.82
N PHE A 520 -47.77 -2.64 14.00
CA PHE A 520 -46.40 -3.09 14.27
C PHE A 520 -45.88 -4.11 13.24
N VAL A 521 -46.67 -5.13 12.91
CA VAL A 521 -46.31 -6.15 11.91
C VAL A 521 -46.02 -5.53 10.55
N ARG A 522 -46.92 -4.68 10.06
CA ARG A 522 -46.77 -4.03 8.75
C ARG A 522 -45.56 -3.09 8.69
N MET A 523 -45.27 -2.39 9.79
CA MET A 523 -44.05 -1.59 9.91
C MET A 523 -42.80 -2.47 9.80
N LEU A 524 -42.81 -3.63 10.47
CA LEU A 524 -41.71 -4.58 10.47
C LEU A 524 -41.49 -5.21 9.09
N GLU A 525 -42.56 -5.63 8.40
CA GLU A 525 -42.52 -6.14 7.02
C GLU A 525 -41.85 -5.13 6.08
N ASN A 526 -42.33 -3.89 6.09
CA ASN A 526 -41.77 -2.83 5.25
C ASN A 526 -40.30 -2.55 5.59
N SER A 527 -39.95 -2.54 6.88
CA SER A 527 -38.58 -2.26 7.34
C SER A 527 -37.60 -3.36 6.93
N ILE A 528 -38.04 -4.62 6.95
CA ILE A 528 -37.24 -5.78 6.49
C ILE A 528 -36.99 -5.69 4.99
N MET A 529 -38.01 -5.34 4.19
CA MET A 529 -37.89 -5.24 2.73
C MET A 529 -36.94 -4.13 2.28
N ILE A 530 -36.85 -3.03 3.03
CA ILE A 530 -35.99 -1.88 2.68
C ILE A 530 -34.66 -1.84 3.46
N GLY A 531 -34.42 -2.82 4.34
CA GLY A 531 -33.21 -2.86 5.17
C GLY A 531 -33.12 -1.77 6.25
N ALA A 532 -34.24 -1.22 6.73
CA ALA A 532 -34.24 -0.19 7.77
C ALA A 532 -33.97 -0.77 9.17
N ALA A 533 -33.32 0.01 10.03
CA ALA A 533 -33.16 -0.35 11.43
C ALA A 533 -34.49 -0.20 12.20
N VAL A 534 -34.78 -1.14 13.10
CA VAL A 534 -35.98 -1.13 13.96
C VAL A 534 -35.58 -1.22 15.43
N LEU A 535 -36.11 -0.33 16.26
CA LEU A 535 -36.01 -0.37 17.71
C LEU A 535 -37.38 -0.67 18.32
N VAL A 536 -37.49 -1.83 18.98
CA VAL A 536 -38.68 -2.22 19.74
C VAL A 536 -38.50 -1.83 21.20
N GLU A 537 -39.36 -0.92 21.67
CA GLU A 537 -39.28 -0.38 23.03
C GLU A 537 -40.22 -1.09 24.01
N ASN A 538 -39.75 -1.23 25.25
CA ASN A 538 -40.49 -1.81 26.37
C ASN A 538 -40.96 -3.24 26.08
N MET A 539 -40.02 -4.09 25.65
CA MET A 539 -40.30 -5.51 25.44
C MET A 539 -40.81 -6.16 26.73
N PRO A 540 -42.01 -6.74 26.71
CA PRO A 540 -42.55 -7.50 27.84
C PRO A 540 -41.80 -8.83 28.00
N GLU A 541 -42.07 -9.56 29.08
CA GLU A 541 -41.53 -10.92 29.30
C GLU A 541 -42.09 -11.92 28.28
N GLU A 542 -43.34 -11.74 27.86
CA GLU A 542 -44.00 -12.52 26.81
C GLU A 542 -43.79 -11.89 25.42
N ILE A 543 -42.81 -12.40 24.69
CA ILE A 543 -42.51 -11.98 23.32
C ILE A 543 -43.53 -12.59 22.35
N ASP A 544 -44.07 -11.77 21.44
CA ASP A 544 -44.99 -12.25 20.42
C ASP A 544 -44.33 -13.31 19.51
N PRO A 545 -44.92 -14.52 19.36
CA PRO A 545 -44.38 -15.57 18.48
C PRO A 545 -44.17 -15.14 17.03
N MET A 546 -44.86 -14.11 16.53
CA MET A 546 -44.63 -13.60 15.18
C MET A 546 -43.20 -13.06 14.96
N LEU A 547 -42.48 -12.70 16.03
CA LEU A 547 -41.08 -12.28 15.94
C LEU A 547 -40.11 -13.46 15.80
N GLU A 548 -40.55 -14.69 16.07
CA GLU A 548 -39.69 -15.87 16.10
C GLU A 548 -38.92 -16.13 14.79
N PRO A 549 -39.51 -16.02 13.59
CA PRO A 549 -38.76 -16.17 12.34
C PRO A 549 -37.61 -15.16 12.22
N ILE A 550 -37.81 -13.94 12.71
CA ILE A 550 -36.83 -12.85 12.67
C ILE A 550 -35.74 -13.10 13.72
N LEU A 551 -36.13 -13.48 14.94
CA LEU A 551 -35.20 -13.72 16.04
C LEU A 551 -34.25 -14.88 15.73
N LEU A 552 -34.78 -15.95 15.15
CA LEU A 552 -34.00 -17.12 14.72
C LEU A 552 -33.34 -16.95 13.34
N LYS A 553 -33.56 -15.81 12.67
CA LYS A 553 -33.07 -15.54 11.30
C LYS A 553 -33.37 -16.67 10.32
N GLN A 554 -34.63 -17.13 10.27
CA GLN A 554 -35.12 -18.19 9.39
C GLN A 554 -35.23 -17.72 7.92
N ILE A 555 -34.10 -17.30 7.36
CA ILE A 555 -33.99 -16.74 6.01
C ILE A 555 -33.80 -17.89 5.02
N VAL A 556 -34.67 -17.98 4.03
CA VAL A 556 -34.64 -19.01 2.99
C VAL A 556 -34.39 -18.34 1.64
N LYS A 557 -33.51 -18.91 0.81
CA LYS A 557 -33.33 -18.42 -0.56
C LYS A 557 -34.36 -19.06 -1.49
N THR A 558 -35.31 -18.26 -1.97
CA THR A 558 -36.33 -18.69 -2.93
C THR A 558 -36.08 -17.97 -4.25
N GLY A 559 -35.77 -18.72 -5.32
CA GLY A 559 -35.47 -18.13 -6.63
C GLY A 559 -34.22 -17.22 -6.66
N GLY A 560 -33.26 -17.42 -5.76
CA GLY A 560 -32.04 -16.62 -5.64
C GLY A 560 -32.17 -15.38 -4.72
N VAL A 561 -33.39 -14.99 -4.36
CA VAL A 561 -33.67 -13.89 -3.43
C VAL A 561 -33.80 -14.44 -2.01
N ALA A 562 -33.19 -13.77 -1.04
CA ALA A 562 -33.37 -14.09 0.38
C ALA A 562 -34.79 -13.66 0.81
N THR A 563 -35.58 -14.58 1.33
CA THR A 563 -36.93 -14.33 1.81
C THR A 563 -37.11 -14.83 3.23
N ILE A 564 -38.04 -14.22 3.95
CA ILE A 564 -38.42 -14.62 5.31
C ILE A 564 -39.95 -14.66 5.40
N ARG A 565 -40.48 -15.64 6.14
CA ARG A 565 -41.92 -15.78 6.36
C ARG A 565 -42.30 -15.09 7.67
N LEU A 566 -43.20 -14.12 7.60
CA LEU A 566 -43.74 -13.41 8.75
C LEU A 566 -45.27 -13.57 8.76
N GLY A 567 -45.78 -14.38 9.69
CA GLY A 567 -47.18 -14.82 9.66
C GLY A 567 -47.52 -15.56 8.35
N ASP A 568 -48.48 -15.04 7.60
CA ASP A 568 -48.91 -15.60 6.31
C ASP A 568 -48.14 -15.00 5.11
N ASN A 569 -47.39 -13.92 5.31
CA ASN A 569 -46.69 -13.23 4.25
C ASN A 569 -45.25 -13.75 4.11
N THR A 570 -44.80 -13.93 2.86
CA THR A 570 -43.39 -14.14 2.54
C THR A 570 -42.85 -12.85 1.96
N ILE A 571 -41.86 -12.26 2.64
CA ILE A 571 -41.28 -10.96 2.27
C ILE A 571 -39.82 -11.14 1.87
N GLU A 572 -39.34 -10.26 1.00
CA GLU A 572 -37.92 -10.17 0.66
C GLU A 572 -37.13 -9.66 1.87
N TYR A 573 -35.98 -10.27 2.11
CA TYR A 573 -35.10 -9.95 3.23
C TYR A 573 -33.88 -9.17 2.75
N ASP A 574 -33.76 -7.92 3.19
CA ASP A 574 -32.56 -7.12 2.96
C ASP A 574 -31.49 -7.42 4.03
N ALA A 575 -30.25 -7.64 3.60
CA ALA A 575 -29.14 -7.99 4.48
C ALA A 575 -28.70 -6.85 5.42
N ASN A 576 -29.11 -5.61 5.15
CA ASN A 576 -28.82 -4.44 5.99
C ASN A 576 -29.83 -4.25 7.12
N PHE A 577 -30.94 -5.00 7.14
CA PHE A 577 -31.93 -4.91 8.21
C PHE A 577 -31.29 -5.14 9.58
N ARG A 578 -31.65 -4.30 10.57
CA ARG A 578 -31.17 -4.40 11.96
C ARG A 578 -32.35 -4.34 12.93
N LEU A 579 -32.34 -5.21 13.94
CA LEU A 579 -33.34 -5.21 15.00
C LEU A 579 -32.68 -4.98 16.36
N TYR A 580 -33.22 -4.02 17.11
CA TYR A 580 -32.83 -3.70 18.47
C TYR A 580 -34.05 -3.83 19.39
N MET A 581 -33.86 -4.38 20.59
CA MET A 581 -34.93 -4.51 21.57
C MET A 581 -34.48 -3.96 22.92
N THR A 582 -35.34 -3.17 23.57
CA THR A 582 -35.07 -2.60 24.91
C THR A 582 -36.23 -2.90 25.85
N THR A 583 -35.93 -3.18 27.12
CA THR A 583 -36.93 -3.29 28.19
C THR A 583 -36.59 -2.39 29.36
N LYS A 584 -37.62 -1.78 29.95
CA LYS A 584 -37.48 -0.99 31.19
C LYS A 584 -37.61 -1.83 32.46
N LEU A 585 -37.94 -3.11 32.33
CA LEU A 585 -38.05 -4.00 33.47
C LEU A 585 -36.67 -4.15 34.13
N ARG A 586 -36.58 -3.85 35.44
CA ARG A 586 -35.32 -3.94 36.20
C ARG A 586 -34.84 -5.39 36.34
N ASN A 587 -35.75 -6.32 36.56
CA ASN A 587 -35.43 -7.73 36.75
C ASN A 587 -36.44 -8.61 36.01
N PRO A 588 -36.43 -8.61 34.66
CA PRO A 588 -37.37 -9.40 33.89
C PRO A 588 -37.02 -10.89 33.99
N HIS A 589 -38.05 -11.73 34.05
CA HIS A 589 -37.90 -13.18 33.95
C HIS A 589 -38.21 -13.65 32.53
N TYR A 590 -37.18 -13.70 31.70
CA TYR A 590 -37.31 -14.30 30.36
C TYR A 590 -37.21 -15.82 30.43
N PRO A 591 -38.14 -16.57 29.81
CA PRO A 591 -38.08 -18.02 29.79
C PRO A 591 -36.88 -18.53 28.98
N PRO A 592 -36.43 -19.79 29.19
CA PRO A 592 -35.31 -20.37 28.45
C PRO A 592 -35.43 -20.23 26.93
N GLU A 593 -36.65 -20.40 26.40
CA GLU A 593 -36.94 -20.28 24.97
C GLU A 593 -36.59 -18.89 24.41
N THR A 594 -36.84 -17.83 25.18
CA THR A 594 -36.47 -16.46 24.81
C THR A 594 -34.96 -16.26 24.90
N CYS A 595 -34.33 -16.70 26.00
CA CYS A 595 -32.88 -16.56 26.22
C CYS A 595 -32.02 -17.25 25.14
N VAL A 596 -32.57 -18.29 24.50
CA VAL A 596 -31.92 -18.95 23.35
C VAL A 596 -31.94 -18.07 22.09
N LYS A 597 -33.06 -17.38 21.85
CA LYS A 597 -33.34 -16.63 20.61
C LYS A 597 -32.62 -15.29 20.52
N VAL A 598 -32.32 -14.67 21.66
CA VAL A 598 -31.76 -13.31 21.73
C VAL A 598 -30.41 -13.28 22.43
N ASN A 599 -29.61 -12.25 22.16
CA ASN A 599 -28.47 -11.89 22.98
C ASN A 599 -28.95 -10.99 24.12
N LEU A 600 -29.12 -11.55 25.31
CA LEU A 600 -29.59 -10.81 26.48
C LEU A 600 -28.44 -9.99 27.07
N LEU A 601 -28.57 -8.67 27.04
CA LEU A 601 -27.54 -7.72 27.48
C LEU A 601 -28.05 -6.89 28.67
N ASN A 602 -27.30 -6.90 29.75
CA ASN A 602 -27.58 -6.05 30.91
C ASN A 602 -26.99 -4.65 30.67
N PHE A 603 -27.85 -3.67 30.40
CA PHE A 603 -27.50 -2.26 30.16
C PHE A 603 -27.86 -1.36 31.34
N MET A 604 -28.00 -1.93 32.54
CA MET A 604 -28.16 -1.13 33.73
C MET A 604 -26.97 -0.20 33.95
N ALA A 605 -27.28 1.03 34.33
CA ALA A 605 -26.26 2.00 34.71
C ALA A 605 -25.34 1.42 35.79
N THR A 606 -24.03 1.55 35.59
CA THR A 606 -22.99 1.21 36.57
C THR A 606 -22.63 2.46 37.38
N GLU A 607 -22.08 2.28 38.58
CA GLU A 607 -21.57 3.39 39.41
C GLU A 607 -20.48 4.17 38.66
N GLU A 608 -19.53 3.46 38.06
CA GLU A 608 -18.44 4.05 37.26
C GLU A 608 -18.97 4.80 36.02
N GLY A 609 -19.85 4.19 35.23
CA GLY A 609 -20.41 4.80 34.03
C GLY A 609 -21.24 6.05 34.35
N LEU A 610 -22.00 6.02 35.45
CA LEU A 610 -22.74 7.19 35.91
C LEU A 610 -21.82 8.27 36.47
N GLN A 611 -20.76 7.90 37.21
CA GLN A 611 -19.76 8.84 37.69
C GLN A 611 -19.09 9.58 36.53
N ASP A 612 -18.64 8.88 35.47
CA ASP A 612 -18.05 9.55 34.30
C ASP A 612 -19.05 10.48 33.60
N GLN A 613 -20.32 10.05 33.51
CA GLN A 613 -21.40 10.90 32.98
C GLN A 613 -21.60 12.17 33.82
N MET A 614 -21.69 12.04 35.15
CA MET A 614 -21.86 13.20 36.05
C MET A 614 -20.62 14.11 36.01
N LEU A 615 -19.43 13.54 35.86
CA LEU A 615 -18.18 14.28 35.70
C LEU A 615 -18.17 15.13 34.43
N GLY A 616 -18.62 14.56 33.31
CA GLY A 616 -18.81 15.32 32.07
C GLY A 616 -19.79 16.49 32.24
N ILE A 617 -20.90 16.27 32.95
CA ILE A 617 -21.94 17.29 33.14
C ILE A 617 -21.46 18.43 34.05
N VAL A 618 -20.82 18.13 35.18
CA VAL A 618 -20.32 19.17 36.09
C VAL A 618 -19.24 20.01 35.42
N VAL A 619 -18.32 19.38 34.67
CA VAL A 619 -17.25 20.09 33.96
C VAL A 619 -17.82 20.92 32.81
N ALA A 620 -18.81 20.41 32.07
CA ALA A 620 -19.50 21.18 31.03
C ALA A 620 -20.21 22.43 31.57
N LYS A 621 -20.60 22.44 32.85
CA LYS A 621 -21.26 23.59 33.50
C LYS A 621 -20.29 24.54 34.19
N GLU A 622 -19.28 24.03 34.87
CA GLU A 622 -18.30 24.83 35.60
C GLU A 622 -17.22 25.41 34.66
N GLU A 623 -16.76 24.61 33.70
CA GLU A 623 -15.64 24.94 32.81
C GLU A 623 -16.03 24.69 31.32
N PRO A 624 -17.03 25.41 30.79
CA PRO A 624 -17.59 25.14 29.46
C PRO A 624 -16.57 25.32 28.33
N VAL A 625 -15.62 26.25 28.48
CA VAL A 625 -14.56 26.49 27.49
C VAL A 625 -13.61 25.29 27.41
N LEU A 626 -13.25 24.72 28.57
CA LEU A 626 -12.40 23.54 28.65
C LEU A 626 -13.09 22.32 28.04
N GLU A 627 -14.39 22.15 28.27
CA GLU A 627 -15.15 21.05 27.69
C GLU A 627 -15.31 21.18 26.17
N GLN A 628 -15.59 22.39 25.65
CA GLN A 628 -15.60 22.65 24.21
C GLN A 628 -14.23 22.38 23.56
N GLN A 629 -13.15 22.77 24.23
CA GLN A 629 -11.79 22.48 23.76
C GLN A 629 -11.52 20.97 23.77
N ARG A 630 -11.98 20.23 24.79
CA ARG A 630 -11.89 18.77 24.86
C ARG A 630 -12.62 18.12 23.69
N GLU A 631 -13.89 18.46 23.47
CA GLU A 631 -14.70 17.91 22.37
C GLU A 631 -14.03 18.14 21.01
N LYS A 632 -13.53 19.36 20.77
CA LYS A 632 -12.79 19.69 19.54
C LYS A 632 -11.52 18.86 19.38
N LEU A 633 -10.71 18.75 20.44
CA LEU A 633 -9.47 17.95 20.41
C LEU A 633 -9.75 16.46 20.22
N VAL A 634 -10.86 15.94 20.74
CA VAL A 634 -11.27 14.54 20.54
C VAL A 634 -11.63 14.27 19.08
N LEU A 635 -12.38 15.18 18.44
CA LEU A 635 -12.72 15.08 17.02
C LEU A 635 -11.48 15.21 16.13
N GLU A 636 -10.59 16.16 16.43
CA GLU A 636 -9.33 16.35 15.71
C GLU A 636 -8.40 15.13 15.87
N ASP A 637 -8.27 14.56 17.07
CA ASP A 637 -7.46 13.35 17.30
C ASP A 637 -8.03 12.14 16.55
N ALA A 638 -9.36 11.98 16.50
CA ALA A 638 -9.98 10.92 15.72
C ALA A 638 -9.72 11.07 14.20
N ALA A 639 -9.84 12.29 13.67
CA ALA A 639 -9.53 12.58 12.28
C ALA A 639 -8.04 12.36 11.98
N ASN A 640 -7.15 12.85 12.85
CA ASN A 640 -5.70 12.70 12.69
C ASN A 640 -5.27 11.23 12.71
N LYS A 641 -5.77 10.42 13.65
CA LYS A 641 -5.47 8.97 13.70
C LYS A 641 -5.99 8.23 12.47
N LYS A 642 -7.17 8.59 11.97
CA LYS A 642 -7.71 8.03 10.73
C LYS A 642 -6.80 8.36 9.54
N THR A 643 -6.42 9.63 9.37
CA THR A 643 -5.52 10.08 8.30
C THR A 643 -4.14 9.41 8.40
N LEU A 644 -3.58 9.25 9.59
CA LEU A 644 -2.31 8.53 9.79
C LEU A 644 -2.40 7.08 9.32
N LYS A 645 -3.49 6.38 9.67
CA LYS A 645 -3.74 5.01 9.22
C LYS A 645 -3.90 4.92 7.70
N GLU A 646 -4.64 5.85 7.10
CA GLU A 646 -4.81 5.91 5.63
C GLU A 646 -3.50 6.15 4.90
N ILE A 647 -2.66 7.07 5.40
CA ILE A 647 -1.32 7.32 4.85
C ILE A 647 -0.43 6.08 4.98
N GLU A 648 -0.47 5.40 6.13
CA GLU A 648 0.27 4.16 6.36
C GLU A 648 -0.18 3.03 5.42
N ASP A 649 -1.49 2.80 5.31
CA ASP A 649 -2.05 1.82 4.40
C ASP A 649 -1.69 2.13 2.94
N GLN A 650 -1.67 3.41 2.55
CA GLN A 650 -1.24 3.84 1.22
C GLN A 650 0.26 3.56 0.99
N ILE A 651 1.13 3.85 1.97
CA ILE A 651 2.57 3.55 1.88
C ILE A 651 2.80 2.05 1.71
N LEU A 652 2.15 1.22 2.54
CA LEU A 652 2.28 -0.23 2.49
C LEU A 652 1.74 -0.79 1.16
N TYR A 653 0.60 -0.28 0.69
CA TYR A 653 0.02 -0.67 -0.60
C TYR A 653 0.96 -0.37 -1.76
N LEU A 654 1.52 0.86 -1.80
CA LEU A 654 2.45 1.29 -2.83
C LEU A 654 3.74 0.45 -2.84
N LEU A 655 4.27 0.10 -1.66
CA LEU A 655 5.43 -0.81 -1.54
C LEU A 655 5.10 -2.25 -1.98
N GLN A 656 3.88 -2.71 -1.73
CA GLN A 656 3.43 -4.06 -2.09
C GLN A 656 3.15 -4.21 -3.60
N THR A 657 2.62 -3.16 -4.25
CA THR A 657 2.31 -3.17 -5.69
C THR A 657 3.50 -2.80 -6.58
N ALA A 658 4.60 -2.31 -6.01
CA ALA A 658 5.81 -2.04 -6.76
C ALA A 658 6.44 -3.33 -7.30
N GLU A 659 6.30 -3.55 -8.61
CA GLU A 659 6.96 -4.65 -9.33
C GLU A 659 8.35 -4.22 -9.82
N GLY A 660 9.35 -5.08 -9.67
CA GLY A 660 10.73 -4.78 -10.06
C GLY A 660 11.51 -3.96 -9.04
N ASN A 661 12.44 -3.12 -9.51
CA ASN A 661 13.26 -2.29 -8.63
C ASN A 661 12.51 -0.99 -8.29
N ILE A 662 12.21 -0.79 -7.01
CA ILE A 662 11.53 0.41 -6.47
C ILE A 662 12.24 1.71 -6.88
N LEU A 663 13.56 1.66 -7.08
CA LEU A 663 14.38 2.82 -7.41
C LEU A 663 14.19 3.33 -8.85
N ASP A 664 13.58 2.51 -9.72
CA ASP A 664 13.25 2.90 -11.09
C ASP A 664 11.96 3.75 -11.15
N ASP A 665 11.07 3.65 -10.16
CA ASP A 665 9.81 4.41 -10.10
C ASP A 665 9.97 5.73 -9.31
N GLU A 666 10.23 6.81 -10.05
CA GLU A 666 10.35 8.15 -9.49
C GLU A 666 9.07 8.66 -8.83
N ARG A 667 7.89 8.36 -9.41
CA ARG A 667 6.60 8.83 -8.89
C ARG A 667 6.27 8.19 -7.57
N LEU A 668 6.59 6.90 -7.43
CA LEU A 668 6.44 6.16 -6.19
C LEU A 668 7.25 6.82 -5.06
N ILE A 669 8.52 7.14 -5.31
CA ILE A 669 9.41 7.73 -4.28
C ILE A 669 8.97 9.15 -3.89
N GLU A 670 8.58 9.98 -4.86
CA GLU A 670 8.03 11.31 -4.58
C GLU A 670 6.75 11.23 -3.73
N THR A 671 5.84 10.30 -4.08
CA THR A 671 4.59 10.09 -3.34
C THR A 671 4.86 9.61 -1.91
N LEU A 672 5.77 8.65 -1.73
CA LEU A 672 6.18 8.15 -0.41
C LEU A 672 6.80 9.26 0.45
N GLY A 673 7.65 10.10 -0.15
CA GLY A 673 8.24 11.27 0.51
C GLY A 673 7.18 12.29 0.97
N ALA A 674 6.25 12.65 0.09
CA ALA A 674 5.16 13.59 0.41
C ALA A 674 4.22 13.05 1.49
N SER A 675 3.86 11.76 1.42
CA SER A 675 3.07 11.06 2.43
C SER A 675 3.77 11.07 3.79
N LYS A 676 5.08 10.80 3.84
CA LYS A 676 5.83 10.80 5.10
C LYS A 676 5.97 12.19 5.73
N ILE A 677 6.20 13.23 4.93
CA ILE A 677 6.22 14.61 5.42
C ILE A 677 4.87 14.98 6.04
N THR A 678 3.77 14.54 5.43
CA THR A 678 2.42 14.77 5.94
C THR A 678 2.17 14.00 7.24
N ALA A 679 2.58 12.73 7.30
CA ALA A 679 2.49 11.90 8.51
C ALA A 679 3.25 12.53 9.69
N ASN A 680 4.50 12.96 9.49
CA ASN A 680 5.31 13.59 10.55
C ASN A 680 4.66 14.87 11.10
N LYS A 681 4.06 15.70 10.22
CA LYS A 681 3.32 16.91 10.66
C LYS A 681 2.08 16.56 11.48
N ILE A 682 1.37 15.48 11.13
CA ILE A 682 0.21 15.02 11.90
C ILE A 682 0.66 14.42 13.23
N GLU A 683 1.74 13.64 13.27
CA GLU A 683 2.30 13.10 14.51
C GLU A 683 2.72 14.19 15.49
N GLU A 684 3.35 15.26 15.02
CA GLU A 684 3.70 16.43 15.85
C GLU A 684 2.44 17.08 16.44
N LYS A 685 1.41 17.31 15.62
CA LYS A 685 0.10 17.81 16.10
C LYS A 685 -0.56 16.88 17.11
N VAL A 686 -0.51 15.57 16.89
CA VAL A 686 -1.05 14.56 17.82
C VAL A 686 -0.30 14.61 19.15
N ARG A 687 1.02 14.81 19.13
CA ARG A 687 1.84 14.94 20.35
C ARG A 687 1.47 16.20 21.15
N GLU A 688 1.33 17.35 20.49
CA GLU A 688 0.89 18.60 21.13
C GLU A 688 -0.53 18.49 21.69
N ALA A 689 -1.45 17.87 20.91
CA ALA A 689 -2.81 17.60 21.34
C ALA A 689 -2.85 16.65 22.55
N ALA A 690 -1.96 15.65 22.62
CA ALA A 690 -1.89 14.71 23.74
C ALA A 690 -1.48 15.41 25.06
N VAL A 691 -0.48 16.30 25.02
CA VAL A 691 -0.10 17.11 26.20
C VAL A 691 -1.26 18.00 26.64
N THR A 692 -1.96 18.62 25.68
CA THR A 692 -3.15 19.44 25.96
C THR A 692 -4.29 18.61 26.56
N GLN A 693 -4.54 17.41 26.03
CA GLN A 693 -5.53 16.48 26.54
C GLN A 693 -5.20 16.04 27.97
N GLN A 694 -3.92 15.80 28.29
CA GLN A 694 -3.51 15.45 29.64
C GLN A 694 -3.80 16.60 30.62
N MET A 695 -3.43 17.84 30.28
CA MET A 695 -3.75 19.01 31.12
C MET A 695 -5.26 19.20 31.33
N ILE A 696 -6.06 18.94 30.29
CA ILE A 696 -7.54 18.96 30.37
C ILE A 696 -8.03 17.84 31.29
N ALA A 697 -7.49 16.63 31.18
CA ALA A 697 -7.87 15.48 32.01
C ALA A 697 -7.55 15.72 33.49
N GLU A 698 -6.39 16.28 33.80
CA GLU A 698 -6.00 16.65 35.18
C GLU A 698 -6.97 17.67 35.79
N LYS A 699 -7.34 18.71 35.05
CA LYS A 699 -8.36 19.68 35.49
C LYS A 699 -9.73 19.04 35.66
N ARG A 700 -10.14 18.17 34.72
CA ARG A 700 -11.40 17.42 34.79
C ARG A 700 -11.45 16.56 36.05
N GLN A 701 -10.36 15.88 36.37
CA GLN A 701 -10.25 14.99 37.54
C GLN A 701 -10.45 15.75 38.87
N GLY A 702 -10.18 17.05 38.91
CA GLY A 702 -10.48 17.90 40.06
C GLY A 702 -11.96 17.88 40.49
N TYR A 703 -12.89 17.62 39.55
CA TYR A 703 -14.32 17.54 39.83
C TYR A 703 -14.83 16.12 40.11
N ALA A 704 -13.96 15.11 40.03
CA ALA A 704 -14.32 13.70 40.24
C ALA A 704 -15.03 13.42 41.59
N PRO A 705 -14.67 14.07 42.73
CA PRO A 705 -15.38 13.85 43.99
C PRO A 705 -16.86 14.23 43.95
N VAL A 706 -17.23 15.27 43.20
CA VAL A 706 -18.64 15.69 43.05
C VAL A 706 -19.41 14.67 42.21
N ALA A 707 -18.79 14.19 41.13
CA ALA A 707 -19.37 13.17 40.28
C ALA A 707 -19.53 11.82 41.00
N PHE A 708 -18.54 11.43 41.81
CA PHE A 708 -18.59 10.25 42.65
C PHE A 708 -19.76 10.33 43.64
N ARG A 709 -19.88 11.45 44.37
CA ARG A 709 -21.01 11.65 45.29
C ARG A 709 -22.35 11.62 44.56
N ALA A 710 -22.47 12.28 43.41
CA ALA A 710 -23.70 12.24 42.62
C ALA A 710 -24.08 10.81 42.18
N SER A 711 -23.11 9.99 41.78
CA SER A 711 -23.36 8.59 41.43
C SER A 711 -23.91 7.79 42.63
N GLN A 712 -23.30 7.90 43.81
CA GLN A 712 -23.75 7.23 45.03
C GLN A 712 -25.18 7.62 45.42
N LEU A 713 -25.49 8.92 45.31
CA LEU A 713 -26.82 9.45 45.59
C LEU A 713 -27.88 8.92 44.62
N PHE A 714 -27.55 8.75 43.33
CA PHE A 714 -28.47 8.15 42.36
C PHE A 714 -28.81 6.70 42.72
N PHE A 715 -27.82 5.88 43.03
CA PHE A 715 -28.08 4.48 43.39
C PHE A 715 -28.81 4.38 44.74
N CYS A 716 -28.58 5.31 45.67
CA CYS A 716 -29.37 5.41 46.89
C CYS A 716 -30.88 5.61 46.59
N ILE A 717 -31.23 6.52 45.67
CA ILE A 717 -32.65 6.75 45.32
C ILE A 717 -33.22 5.63 44.45
N ALA A 718 -32.41 5.00 43.60
CA ALA A 718 -32.84 3.89 42.74
C ALA A 718 -33.24 2.66 43.58
N ASP A 719 -32.59 2.47 44.72
CA ASP A 719 -32.89 1.38 45.65
C ASP A 719 -34.12 1.61 46.52
N LEU A 720 -34.67 2.84 46.56
CA LEU A 720 -35.93 3.12 47.28
C LEU A 720 -37.13 2.34 46.72
N THR A 721 -37.05 1.90 45.46
CA THR A 721 -38.03 0.99 44.84
C THR A 721 -38.22 -0.34 45.59
N VAL A 722 -37.23 -0.75 46.40
CA VAL A 722 -37.32 -1.94 47.25
C VAL A 722 -38.22 -1.69 48.46
N ILE A 723 -38.31 -0.44 48.93
CA ILE A 723 -39.16 -0.04 50.05
C ILE A 723 -40.61 0.09 49.58
N ASP A 724 -40.83 0.88 48.54
CA ASP A 724 -42.14 1.06 47.93
C ASP A 724 -42.00 1.14 46.39
N PRO A 725 -42.77 0.35 45.61
CA PRO A 725 -42.72 0.41 44.15
C PRO A 725 -43.02 1.79 43.55
N MET A 726 -43.66 2.70 44.30
CA MET A 726 -43.94 4.06 43.85
C MET A 726 -42.70 4.96 43.82
N TYR A 727 -41.62 4.60 44.52
CA TYR A 727 -40.40 5.41 44.64
C TYR A 727 -39.46 5.21 43.45
N GLN A 728 -39.95 5.56 42.26
CA GLN A 728 -39.23 5.46 41.00
C GLN A 728 -38.86 6.84 40.46
N TYR A 729 -37.58 7.02 40.17
CA TYR A 729 -37.05 8.27 39.64
C TYR A 729 -36.30 8.01 38.34
N ALA A 730 -36.62 8.78 37.30
CA ALA A 730 -35.92 8.69 36.03
C ALA A 730 -34.50 9.28 36.16
N LEU A 731 -33.53 8.65 35.48
CA LEU A 731 -32.16 9.17 35.42
C LEU A 731 -32.10 10.58 34.82
N GLU A 732 -32.93 10.87 33.82
CA GLU A 732 -33.01 12.20 33.20
C GLU A 732 -33.48 13.27 34.18
N TRP A 733 -34.47 12.95 35.03
CA TRP A 733 -34.91 13.85 36.09
C TRP A 733 -33.78 14.13 37.09
N PHE A 734 -33.05 13.10 37.50
CA PHE A 734 -31.90 13.23 38.40
C PHE A 734 -30.80 14.11 37.79
N ILE A 735 -30.48 13.92 36.51
CA ILE A 735 -29.51 14.74 35.77
C ILE A 735 -29.95 16.20 35.71
N ASN A 736 -31.22 16.47 35.40
CA ASN A 736 -31.74 17.83 35.35
C ASN A 736 -31.68 18.50 36.73
N LEU A 737 -31.97 17.75 37.80
CA LEU A 737 -31.85 18.24 39.17
C LEU A 737 -30.39 18.52 39.56
N PHE A 738 -29.45 17.68 39.11
CA PHE A 738 -28.03 17.90 39.30
C PHE A 738 -27.56 19.18 38.62
N VAL A 739 -27.90 19.37 37.34
CA VAL A 739 -27.61 20.61 36.59
C VAL A 739 -28.21 21.84 37.28
N PHE A 740 -29.44 21.74 37.75
CA PHE A 740 -30.10 22.81 38.49
C PHE A 740 -29.37 23.16 39.79
N SER A 741 -28.90 22.15 40.53
CA SER A 741 -28.16 22.35 41.78
C SER A 741 -26.81 23.04 41.58
N ILE A 742 -26.11 22.76 40.48
CA ILE A 742 -24.84 23.41 40.14
C ILE A 742 -25.02 24.93 40.00
N GLY A 743 -26.12 25.35 39.36
CA GLY A 743 -26.45 26.76 39.18
C GLY A 743 -26.91 27.48 40.45
N ARG A 744 -27.37 26.74 41.47
CA ARG A 744 -27.77 27.30 42.77
C ARG A 744 -26.67 27.26 43.83
N ALA A 745 -25.65 26.43 43.65
CA ALA A 745 -24.55 26.31 44.60
C ALA A 745 -23.74 27.61 44.68
N GLU A 746 -23.27 27.95 45.88
CA GLU A 746 -22.46 29.16 46.12
C GLU A 746 -21.12 29.11 45.39
N SER A 747 -20.81 30.14 44.61
CA SER A 747 -19.56 30.25 43.85
C SER A 747 -18.35 30.46 44.76
N SER A 748 -17.22 29.85 44.39
CA SER A 748 -15.93 30.06 45.07
C SER A 748 -14.79 29.91 44.06
N ASN A 749 -13.74 30.72 44.24
CA ASN A 749 -12.52 30.65 43.41
C ASN A 749 -11.56 29.53 43.87
N VAL A 750 -11.80 28.95 45.05
CA VAL A 750 -11.03 27.81 45.57
C VAL A 750 -11.77 26.53 45.23
N LEU A 751 -11.15 25.67 44.42
CA LEU A 751 -11.77 24.44 43.94
C LEU A 751 -12.33 23.59 45.10
N ALA A 752 -11.53 23.30 46.13
CA ALA A 752 -11.97 22.49 47.28
C ALA A 752 -13.25 23.04 47.94
N THR A 753 -13.34 24.35 48.15
CA THR A 753 -14.54 25.00 48.71
C THR A 753 -15.70 24.94 47.72
N ARG A 754 -15.47 25.15 46.42
CA ARG A 754 -16.51 25.04 45.39
C ARG A 754 -17.07 23.61 45.33
N LEU A 755 -16.24 22.58 45.39
CA LEU A 755 -16.68 21.18 45.41
C LEU A 755 -17.56 20.87 46.63
N ALA A 756 -17.18 21.40 47.81
CA ALA A 756 -17.99 21.25 49.02
C ALA A 756 -19.37 21.93 48.89
N HIS A 757 -19.42 23.14 48.31
CA HIS A 757 -20.68 23.85 48.05
C HIS A 757 -21.55 23.09 47.05
N LEU A 758 -20.99 22.58 45.95
CA LEU A 758 -21.70 21.77 44.95
C LEU A 758 -22.31 20.51 45.60
N ASN A 759 -21.51 19.79 46.37
CA ASN A 759 -21.95 18.58 47.08
C ASN A 759 -23.07 18.88 48.09
N SER A 760 -22.92 19.92 48.92
CA SER A 760 -23.91 20.31 49.92
C SER A 760 -25.23 20.77 49.28
N ALA A 761 -25.14 21.60 48.23
CA ALA A 761 -26.30 22.09 47.50
C ALA A 761 -27.07 20.95 46.82
N PHE A 762 -26.36 20.07 46.10
CA PHE A 762 -27.00 18.96 45.42
C PHE A 762 -27.65 17.97 46.40
N THR A 763 -26.94 17.60 47.47
CA THR A 763 -27.45 16.66 48.48
C THR A 763 -28.75 17.18 49.09
N TYR A 764 -28.80 18.46 49.44
CA TYR A 764 -30.00 19.06 50.05
C TYR A 764 -31.16 19.22 49.06
N ILE A 765 -30.88 19.68 47.84
CA ILE A 765 -31.90 19.83 46.78
C ILE A 765 -32.50 18.47 46.42
N LEU A 766 -31.66 17.43 46.31
CA LEU A 766 -32.11 16.06 46.07
C LEU A 766 -32.98 15.56 47.22
N TYR A 767 -32.53 15.76 48.47
CA TYR A 767 -33.29 15.38 49.66
C TYR A 767 -34.69 16.02 49.65
N GLN A 768 -34.77 17.33 49.46
CA GLN A 768 -36.05 18.05 49.44
C GLN A 768 -36.99 17.52 48.36
N ASN A 769 -36.48 17.31 47.14
CA ASN A 769 -37.31 16.87 46.03
C ASN A 769 -37.81 15.43 46.18
N VAL A 770 -36.95 14.51 46.68
CA VAL A 770 -37.35 13.14 46.95
C VAL A 770 -38.36 13.10 48.09
N CYS A 771 -38.12 13.82 49.20
CA CYS A 771 -39.04 13.88 50.34
C CYS A 771 -40.43 14.42 50.03
N ARG A 772 -40.63 15.19 48.95
CA ARG A 772 -41.98 15.59 48.48
C ARG A 772 -42.82 14.40 48.01
N SER A 773 -42.17 13.33 47.57
CA SER A 773 -42.81 12.13 47.02
C SER A 773 -42.84 10.94 47.98
N LEU A 774 -42.07 10.98 49.07
CA LEU A 774 -42.03 9.93 50.08
C LEU A 774 -43.17 10.05 51.09
N PHE A 775 -43.60 8.91 51.64
CA PHE A 775 -44.48 8.89 52.79
C PHE A 775 -43.73 9.36 54.04
N GLU A 776 -44.44 9.96 54.99
CA GLU A 776 -43.83 10.53 56.21
C GLU A 776 -43.00 9.49 56.98
N LYS A 777 -43.46 8.24 57.03
CA LYS A 777 -42.76 7.11 57.68
C LYS A 777 -41.38 6.81 57.08
N ASP A 778 -41.16 7.14 55.80
CA ASP A 778 -39.97 6.75 55.04
C ASP A 778 -38.95 7.89 54.93
N LYS A 779 -39.31 9.13 55.30
CA LYS A 779 -38.43 10.32 55.21
C LYS A 779 -37.17 10.21 56.08
N LEU A 780 -37.33 9.79 57.34
CA LEU A 780 -36.18 9.61 58.24
C LEU A 780 -35.28 8.47 57.76
N LEU A 781 -35.87 7.38 57.27
CA LEU A 781 -35.12 6.27 56.69
C LEU A 781 -34.29 6.76 55.49
N PHE A 782 -34.88 7.55 54.60
CA PHE A 782 -34.17 8.12 53.47
C PHE A 782 -33.04 9.05 53.90
N ALA A 783 -33.27 9.93 54.88
CA ALA A 783 -32.22 10.81 55.41
C ALA A 783 -31.04 10.01 56.00
N PHE A 784 -31.34 8.93 56.71
CA PHE A 784 -30.31 8.01 57.22
C PHE A 784 -29.57 7.26 56.10
N LEU A 785 -30.29 6.77 55.09
CA LEU A 785 -29.68 6.09 53.93
C LEU A 785 -28.74 7.03 53.15
N LEU A 786 -29.11 8.30 52.98
CA LEU A 786 -28.25 9.31 52.38
C LEU A 786 -26.96 9.51 53.19
N ALA A 787 -27.08 9.69 54.51
CA ALA A 787 -25.92 9.87 55.39
C ALA A 787 -24.98 8.66 55.31
N VAL A 788 -25.51 7.45 55.46
CA VAL A 788 -24.74 6.20 55.40
C VAL A 788 -24.09 6.02 54.03
N LYS A 789 -24.81 6.26 52.93
CA LYS A 789 -24.24 6.13 51.58
C LYS A 789 -23.09 7.10 51.33
N ILE A 790 -23.20 8.34 51.80
CA ILE A 790 -22.12 9.32 51.71
C ILE A 790 -20.91 8.86 52.53
N LEU A 791 -21.11 8.47 53.80
CA LEU A 791 -20.04 8.09 54.71
C LEU A 791 -19.35 6.78 54.32
N VAL A 792 -20.09 5.80 53.80
CA VAL A 792 -19.52 4.57 53.23
C VAL A 792 -18.70 4.90 51.98
N GLY A 793 -19.21 5.80 51.11
CA GLY A 793 -18.47 6.25 49.92
C GLY A 793 -17.18 6.99 50.26
N ASP A 794 -17.18 7.77 51.33
CA ASP A 794 -16.00 8.49 51.84
C ASP A 794 -15.05 7.57 52.64
N GLY A 795 -15.43 6.31 52.89
CA GLY A 795 -14.64 5.32 53.63
C GLY A 795 -14.68 5.49 55.17
N SER A 796 -15.59 6.32 55.68
CA SER A 796 -15.74 6.63 57.11
C SER A 796 -16.53 5.58 57.89
N ILE A 797 -17.36 4.77 57.22
CA ILE A 797 -18.10 3.67 57.84
C ILE A 797 -17.64 2.34 57.26
N ASP A 798 -17.29 1.40 58.13
CA ASP A 798 -16.97 0.04 57.72
C ASP A 798 -18.23 -0.75 57.32
N SER A 799 -18.14 -1.48 56.21
CA SER A 799 -19.29 -2.23 55.66
C SER A 799 -19.71 -3.41 56.54
N ALA A 800 -18.79 -4.01 57.31
CA ALA A 800 -19.11 -5.08 58.26
C ALA A 800 -19.82 -4.52 59.49
N GLU A 801 -19.41 -3.35 59.99
CA GLU A 801 -20.11 -2.64 61.06
C GLU A 801 -21.54 -2.27 60.65
N LEU A 802 -21.73 -1.74 59.44
CA LEU A 802 -23.06 -1.42 58.91
C LEU A 802 -23.93 -2.67 58.76
N ARG A 803 -23.37 -3.77 58.24
CA ARG A 803 -24.08 -5.05 58.16
C ARG A 803 -24.47 -5.56 59.55
N TYR A 804 -23.58 -5.41 60.52
CA TYR A 804 -23.86 -5.79 61.91
C TYR A 804 -24.97 -4.92 62.50
N PHE A 805 -24.98 -3.60 62.24
CA PHE A 805 -26.05 -2.69 62.63
C PHE A 805 -27.43 -3.09 62.10
N PHE A 806 -27.52 -3.74 60.95
CA PHE A 806 -28.81 -4.24 60.44
C PHE A 806 -29.16 -5.64 60.95
N THR A 807 -28.20 -6.55 61.02
CA THR A 807 -28.46 -7.98 61.29
C THR A 807 -28.36 -8.36 62.76
N GLY A 808 -27.42 -7.75 63.49
CA GLY A 808 -27.10 -8.12 64.88
C GLY A 808 -26.39 -9.47 64.96
N SER A 809 -26.29 -10.03 66.17
CA SER A 809 -25.72 -11.36 66.34
C SER A 809 -26.67 -12.43 65.80
N THR A 810 -26.14 -13.30 64.94
CA THR A 810 -26.84 -14.48 64.40
C THR A 810 -26.50 -15.76 65.16
N GLN A 811 -25.69 -15.67 66.22
CA GLN A 811 -25.26 -16.81 67.00
C GLN A 811 -26.41 -17.34 67.89
N MET A 812 -26.63 -18.65 67.87
CA MET A 812 -27.69 -19.31 68.64
C MET A 812 -27.27 -19.66 70.08
N GLU A 813 -25.97 -19.79 70.33
CA GLU A 813 -25.40 -20.12 71.64
C GLU A 813 -24.52 -18.99 72.16
N LEU A 814 -24.58 -18.74 73.47
CA LEU A 814 -23.74 -17.75 74.14
C LEU A 814 -22.31 -18.27 74.27
N GLN A 815 -21.39 -17.68 73.52
CA GLN A 815 -19.96 -18.05 73.57
C GLN A 815 -19.26 -17.62 74.86
N LYS A 816 -19.78 -16.59 75.54
CA LYS A 816 -19.29 -16.08 76.82
C LYS A 816 -20.44 -16.02 77.84
N PRO A 817 -20.24 -16.41 79.12
CA PRO A 817 -21.26 -16.23 80.15
C PRO A 817 -21.51 -14.74 80.40
N LYS A 818 -22.70 -14.40 80.91
CA LYS A 818 -23.03 -13.01 81.30
C LYS A 818 -22.12 -12.54 82.44
N PRO A 819 -21.75 -11.25 82.50
CA PRO A 819 -20.98 -10.70 83.61
C PRO A 819 -21.69 -10.92 84.96
N ALA A 820 -20.94 -11.25 86.00
CA ALA A 820 -21.49 -11.42 87.34
C ALA A 820 -22.13 -10.10 87.83
N GLY A 821 -23.39 -10.15 88.24
CA GLY A 821 -24.16 -8.97 88.68
C GLY A 821 -25.09 -8.37 87.62
N SER A 822 -25.08 -8.85 86.37
CA SER A 822 -25.96 -8.34 85.30
C SER A 822 -27.31 -9.06 85.19
N GLU A 823 -27.59 -10.02 86.07
CA GLU A 823 -28.73 -10.96 85.98
C GLU A 823 -30.10 -10.27 86.05
N GLY A 824 -30.18 -9.07 86.63
CA GLY A 824 -31.42 -8.30 86.81
C GLY A 824 -31.85 -7.46 85.60
N TRP A 825 -30.95 -7.14 84.67
CA TRP A 825 -31.24 -6.20 83.58
C TRP A 825 -30.73 -6.64 82.20
N LEU A 826 -29.69 -7.48 82.15
CA LEU A 826 -29.09 -7.94 80.90
C LEU A 826 -29.68 -9.30 80.47
N ASN A 827 -30.47 -9.28 79.39
CA ASN A 827 -31.02 -10.49 78.80
C ASN A 827 -30.03 -11.18 77.85
N ASP A 828 -30.27 -12.46 77.56
CA ASP A 828 -29.37 -13.29 76.74
C ASP A 828 -29.24 -12.79 75.30
N LYS A 829 -30.28 -12.17 74.74
CA LYS A 829 -30.27 -11.62 73.38
C LYS A 829 -29.40 -10.36 73.28
N THR A 830 -29.54 -9.44 74.22
CA THR A 830 -28.71 -8.24 74.37
C THR A 830 -27.26 -8.63 74.58
N TRP A 831 -27.00 -9.64 75.42
CA TRP A 831 -25.65 -10.14 75.64
C TRP A 831 -25.05 -10.82 74.41
N ALA A 832 -25.82 -11.62 73.67
CA ALA A 832 -25.38 -12.21 72.40
C ALA A 832 -24.99 -11.14 71.37
N ASN A 833 -25.73 -10.03 71.33
CA ASN A 833 -25.38 -8.87 70.50
C ASN A 833 -24.12 -8.16 70.97
N MET A 834 -23.84 -8.11 72.28
CA MET A 834 -22.59 -7.56 72.79
C MET A 834 -21.40 -8.46 72.46
N ILE A 835 -21.54 -9.78 72.59
CA ILE A 835 -20.50 -10.74 72.19
C ILE A 835 -20.15 -10.60 70.70
N GLY A 836 -21.16 -10.41 69.85
CA GLY A 836 -20.92 -10.24 68.42
C GLY A 836 -20.15 -8.97 68.06
N LEU A 837 -20.09 -7.96 68.94
CA LEU A 837 -19.24 -6.77 68.74
C LEU A 837 -17.75 -7.12 68.77
N ASP A 838 -17.33 -8.11 69.56
CA ASP A 838 -15.92 -8.55 69.63
C ASP A 838 -15.40 -9.07 68.28
N ALA A 839 -16.29 -9.48 67.37
CA ALA A 839 -15.93 -9.96 66.04
C ALA A 839 -15.65 -8.82 65.04
N LEU A 840 -15.97 -7.57 65.40
CA LEU A 840 -15.70 -6.39 64.58
C LEU A 840 -14.26 -5.89 64.88
N PRO A 841 -13.44 -5.60 63.86
CA PRO A 841 -12.03 -5.24 64.06
C PRO A 841 -11.80 -4.05 65.00
N SER A 842 -12.70 -3.06 64.96
CA SER A 842 -12.69 -1.83 65.77
C SER A 842 -13.18 -2.03 67.20
N LEU A 843 -13.94 -3.10 67.46
CA LEU A 843 -14.60 -3.38 68.74
C LEU A 843 -14.11 -4.69 69.37
N GLY A 844 -12.94 -5.16 68.97
CA GLY A 844 -12.32 -6.37 69.52
C GLY A 844 -12.10 -6.26 71.03
N GLY A 845 -12.67 -7.20 71.80
CA GLY A 845 -12.56 -7.20 73.26
C GLY A 845 -13.53 -6.24 73.98
N PHE A 846 -14.54 -5.71 73.27
CA PHE A 846 -15.56 -4.83 73.85
C PHE A 846 -16.30 -5.47 75.03
N THR A 847 -16.54 -6.78 75.00
CA THR A 847 -17.20 -7.47 76.14
C THR A 847 -16.40 -7.45 77.44
N ASP A 848 -15.07 -7.44 77.36
CA ASP A 848 -14.20 -7.39 78.53
C ASP A 848 -14.24 -5.99 79.16
N SER A 849 -14.22 -4.94 78.34
CA SER A 849 -14.44 -3.55 78.75
C SER A 849 -15.85 -3.33 79.32
N PHE A 850 -16.86 -3.93 78.70
CA PHE A 850 -18.25 -3.89 79.19
C PHE A 850 -18.39 -4.53 80.57
N ALA A 851 -17.71 -5.66 80.81
CA ALA A 851 -17.71 -6.33 82.11
C ALA A 851 -16.96 -5.51 83.19
N ALA A 852 -15.88 -4.82 82.82
CA ALA A 852 -15.13 -3.95 83.74
C ALA A 852 -15.93 -2.70 84.17
N GLU A 853 -16.81 -2.19 83.30
CA GLU A 853 -17.59 -0.98 83.51
C GLU A 853 -19.09 -1.26 83.82
N LEU A 854 -19.42 -2.47 84.28
CA LEU A 854 -20.80 -2.95 84.43
C LEU A 854 -21.76 -1.97 85.15
N PRO A 855 -21.37 -1.27 86.24
CA PRO A 855 -22.25 -0.31 86.90
C PRO A 855 -22.63 0.91 86.03
N LEU A 856 -21.71 1.35 85.16
CA LEU A 856 -21.95 2.46 84.23
C LEU A 856 -22.94 2.02 83.14
N TRP A 857 -22.77 0.80 82.63
CA TRP A 857 -23.65 0.22 81.62
C TRP A 857 -25.06 -0.05 82.16
N GLU A 858 -25.19 -0.47 83.42
CA GLU A 858 -26.49 -0.59 84.08
C GLU A 858 -27.18 0.78 84.25
N ALA A 859 -26.43 1.83 84.61
CA ALA A 859 -26.95 3.18 84.70
C ALA A 859 -27.43 3.69 83.34
N ALA A 860 -26.67 3.48 82.27
CA ALA A 860 -27.10 3.82 80.91
C ALA A 860 -28.30 2.99 80.45
N TYR A 861 -28.35 1.69 80.75
CA TYR A 861 -29.48 0.83 80.44
C TYR A 861 -30.77 1.32 81.10
N ASN A 862 -30.70 1.79 82.34
CA ASN A 862 -31.85 2.31 83.09
C ASN A 862 -32.17 3.80 82.77
N SER A 863 -31.30 4.48 82.02
CA SER A 863 -31.47 5.89 81.68
C SER A 863 -32.62 6.11 80.68
N THR A 864 -33.23 7.29 80.77
CA THR A 864 -34.18 7.79 79.76
C THR A 864 -33.48 8.22 78.48
N ASP A 865 -32.22 8.65 78.58
CA ASP A 865 -31.32 8.97 77.47
C ASP A 865 -30.00 8.18 77.59
N PRO A 866 -30.00 6.91 77.12
CA PRO A 866 -28.80 6.08 77.14
C PRO A 866 -27.68 6.63 76.25
N ALA A 867 -27.98 7.34 75.16
CA ALA A 867 -26.96 7.83 74.23
C ALA A 867 -26.09 8.91 74.90
N GLU A 868 -26.73 9.85 75.61
CA GLU A 868 -26.02 10.85 76.42
C GLU A 868 -25.23 10.19 77.56
N SER A 869 -25.85 9.23 78.25
CA SER A 869 -25.25 8.52 79.39
C SER A 869 -23.98 7.73 78.99
N MET A 870 -23.95 7.20 77.76
CA MET A 870 -22.80 6.46 77.20
C MET A 870 -21.64 7.37 76.77
N THR A 871 -21.88 8.66 76.53
CA THR A 871 -20.91 9.55 75.87
C THR A 871 -19.62 9.75 76.68
N ASN A 872 -19.70 9.61 78.01
CA ASN A 872 -18.56 9.79 78.92
C ASN A 872 -17.92 8.46 79.38
N MET A 873 -18.34 7.32 78.83
CA MET A 873 -17.78 6.02 79.21
C MET A 873 -16.42 5.80 78.52
N PRO A 874 -15.37 5.36 79.25
CA PRO A 874 -14.05 5.14 78.65
C PRO A 874 -14.09 4.16 77.48
N SER A 875 -14.88 3.09 77.56
CA SER A 875 -15.10 2.11 76.49
C SER A 875 -15.81 2.65 75.23
N VAL A 876 -16.41 3.84 75.29
CA VAL A 876 -17.18 4.47 74.19
C VAL A 876 -16.51 5.74 73.65
N LEU A 877 -15.61 6.33 74.44
CA LEU A 877 -14.97 7.62 74.14
C LEU A 877 -14.17 7.62 72.83
N GLU A 878 -13.50 6.51 72.54
CA GLU A 878 -12.70 6.33 71.32
C GLU A 878 -13.54 5.90 70.10
N LEU A 879 -14.83 5.60 70.28
CA LEU A 879 -15.73 5.20 69.19
C LEU A 879 -16.22 6.40 68.40
N ASP A 880 -16.36 6.22 67.09
CA ASP A 880 -16.97 7.22 66.22
C ASP A 880 -18.51 7.31 66.41
N ALA A 881 -19.13 8.29 65.76
CA ALA A 881 -20.57 8.53 65.90
C ALA A 881 -21.43 7.33 65.47
N PHE A 882 -21.00 6.57 64.45
CA PHE A 882 -21.75 5.42 63.94
C PHE A 882 -21.59 4.21 64.87
N GLN A 883 -20.36 3.89 65.28
CA GLN A 883 -20.03 2.82 66.21
C GLN A 883 -20.79 2.98 67.54
N ARG A 884 -20.92 4.21 68.06
CA ARG A 884 -21.75 4.51 69.24
C ARG A 884 -23.20 4.07 69.08
N ILE A 885 -23.77 4.27 67.89
CA ILE A 885 -25.14 3.85 67.57
C ILE A 885 -25.23 2.33 67.44
N VAL A 886 -24.20 1.67 66.92
CA VAL A 886 -24.11 0.20 66.88
C VAL A 886 -24.14 -0.39 68.29
N VAL A 887 -23.34 0.16 69.21
CA VAL A 887 -23.32 -0.25 70.62
C VAL A 887 -24.67 0.04 71.29
N LEU A 888 -25.23 1.23 71.08
CA LEU A 888 -26.54 1.60 71.61
C LEU A 888 -27.64 0.63 71.12
N ARG A 889 -27.62 0.25 69.85
CA ARG A 889 -28.57 -0.70 69.27
C ARG A 889 -28.46 -2.08 69.92
N CYS A 890 -27.25 -2.49 70.30
CA CYS A 890 -27.03 -3.74 71.04
C CYS A 890 -27.61 -3.67 72.46
N LEU A 891 -27.54 -2.50 73.13
CA LEU A 891 -27.98 -2.28 74.51
C LEU A 891 -29.49 -1.97 74.64
N ARG A 892 -29.95 -0.94 73.93
CA ARG A 892 -31.31 -0.34 74.00
C ARG A 892 -31.84 -0.11 72.58
N PRO A 893 -32.33 -1.15 71.89
CA PRO A 893 -32.83 -1.04 70.51
C PRO A 893 -34.02 -0.08 70.37
N ASP A 894 -34.77 0.18 71.44
CA ASP A 894 -35.88 1.14 71.47
C ASP A 894 -35.45 2.61 71.33
N LYS A 895 -34.18 2.92 71.59
CA LYS A 895 -33.61 4.28 71.53
C LYS A 895 -32.81 4.55 70.25
N VAL A 896 -32.86 3.63 69.28
CA VAL A 896 -32.14 3.75 68.00
C VAL A 896 -32.70 4.88 67.13
N ILE A 897 -34.01 5.10 67.10
CA ILE A 897 -34.62 6.15 66.24
C ILE A 897 -34.12 7.55 66.63
N PRO A 898 -34.20 7.99 67.90
CA PRO A 898 -33.60 9.27 68.32
C PRO A 898 -32.10 9.37 68.02
N ALA A 899 -31.35 8.29 68.22
CA ALA A 899 -29.91 8.27 67.94
C ALA A 899 -29.61 8.42 66.44
N VAL A 900 -30.41 7.80 65.57
CA VAL A 900 -30.32 7.98 64.11
C VAL A 900 -30.67 9.41 63.71
N MET A 901 -31.68 10.04 64.33
CA MET A 901 -31.98 11.46 64.08
C MET A 901 -30.81 12.37 64.48
N ALA A 902 -30.22 12.15 65.65
CA ALA A 902 -29.07 12.90 66.13
C ALA A 902 -27.85 12.71 65.22
N PHE A 903 -27.62 11.49 64.74
CA PHE A 903 -26.57 11.15 63.80
C PHE A 903 -26.72 11.85 62.45
N VAL A 904 -27.93 11.80 61.87
CA VAL A 904 -28.19 12.54 60.62
C VAL A 904 -28.01 14.04 60.83
N ALA A 905 -28.45 14.57 61.97
CA ALA A 905 -28.28 15.99 62.30
C ALA A 905 -26.81 16.39 62.48
N SER A 906 -25.94 15.53 63.04
CA SER A 906 -24.51 15.81 63.19
C SER A 906 -23.76 15.74 61.86
N GLU A 907 -24.06 14.73 61.03
CA GLU A 907 -23.31 14.45 59.80
C GLU A 907 -23.78 15.30 58.60
N MET A 908 -25.10 15.51 58.46
CA MET A 908 -25.68 16.22 57.31
C MET A 908 -26.28 17.59 57.69
N GLY A 909 -26.58 17.80 58.97
CA GLY A 909 -27.18 19.01 59.51
C GLY A 909 -28.67 18.88 59.86
N GLN A 910 -29.13 19.70 60.81
CA GLN A 910 -30.50 19.68 61.36
C GLN A 910 -31.61 19.72 60.30
N ARG A 911 -31.39 20.46 59.20
CA ARG A 911 -32.34 20.61 58.08
C ARG A 911 -32.76 19.30 57.40
N PHE A 912 -32.04 18.20 57.60
CA PHE A 912 -32.35 16.87 57.05
C PHE A 912 -33.31 16.04 57.92
N ILE A 913 -33.61 16.48 59.13
CA ILE A 913 -34.59 15.82 60.02
C ILE A 913 -35.84 16.67 60.26
N GLU A 914 -35.85 17.91 59.79
CA GLU A 914 -36.99 18.81 59.91
C GLU A 914 -38.07 18.47 58.87
N PRO A 915 -39.35 18.33 59.30
CA PRO A 915 -40.45 18.07 58.38
C PRO A 915 -40.65 19.27 57.45
N GLN A 916 -40.56 19.03 56.14
CA GLN A 916 -40.76 20.05 55.12
C GLN A 916 -42.26 20.33 54.94
N PRO A 917 -42.71 21.60 54.98
CA PRO A 917 -44.10 21.93 54.70
C PRO A 917 -44.44 21.61 53.23
N PHE A 918 -45.70 21.23 52.99
CA PHE A 918 -46.19 21.00 51.63
C PHE A 918 -46.20 22.33 50.83
N ASP A 919 -45.46 22.37 49.72
CA ASP A 919 -45.37 23.53 48.84
C ASP A 919 -45.77 23.14 47.41
N LEU A 920 -47.04 23.38 47.09
CA LEU A 920 -47.58 23.13 45.75
C LEU A 920 -46.96 24.04 44.69
N LYS A 921 -46.59 25.28 45.05
CA LYS A 921 -46.03 26.23 44.10
C LYS A 921 -44.67 25.76 43.62
N ALA A 922 -43.82 25.31 44.54
CA ALA A 922 -42.52 24.74 44.17
C ALA A 922 -42.66 23.50 43.28
N GLY A 923 -43.63 22.61 43.56
CA GLY A 923 -43.92 21.46 42.69
C GLY A 923 -44.42 21.87 41.30
N PHE A 924 -45.23 22.93 41.20
CA PHE A 924 -45.70 23.47 39.93
C PHE A 924 -44.58 24.10 39.11
N ASP A 925 -43.72 24.90 39.74
CA ASP A 925 -42.58 25.56 39.09
C ASP A 925 -41.57 24.53 38.53
N ASP A 926 -41.47 23.34 39.13
CA ASP A 926 -40.62 22.24 38.66
C ASP A 926 -41.28 21.38 37.54
N SER A 927 -42.56 21.63 37.21
CA SER A 927 -43.33 20.85 36.22
C SER A 927 -43.33 21.48 34.82
N ASN A 928 -43.61 20.69 33.78
CA ASN A 928 -43.74 21.18 32.40
C ASN A 928 -44.72 20.33 31.57
N CYS A 929 -44.98 20.71 30.31
CA CYS A 929 -45.92 19.99 29.44
C CYS A 929 -45.56 18.52 29.16
N SER A 930 -44.30 18.13 29.39
CA SER A 930 -43.81 16.74 29.25
C SER A 930 -43.65 16.02 30.59
N THR A 931 -43.80 16.71 31.73
CA THR A 931 -43.62 16.19 33.09
C THR A 931 -44.87 16.52 33.94
N PRO A 932 -45.91 15.67 33.92
CA PRO A 932 -47.15 15.93 34.63
C PRO A 932 -46.98 15.80 36.15
N LEU A 933 -47.81 16.53 36.91
CA LEU A 933 -47.93 16.35 38.35
C LEU A 933 -48.91 15.23 38.68
N ILE A 934 -48.46 14.30 39.51
CA ILE A 934 -49.28 13.18 40.00
C ILE A 934 -49.52 13.40 41.49
N PHE A 935 -50.78 13.48 41.88
CA PHE A 935 -51.19 13.57 43.29
C PHE A 935 -51.59 12.19 43.80
N VAL A 936 -50.88 11.71 44.81
CA VAL A 936 -51.19 10.45 45.50
C VAL A 936 -52.02 10.79 46.73
N LEU A 937 -53.28 10.40 46.72
CA LEU A 937 -54.20 10.69 47.81
C LEU A 937 -54.06 9.65 48.92
N THR A 938 -53.81 10.11 50.13
CA THR A 938 -53.97 9.30 51.34
C THR A 938 -55.42 9.38 51.84
N PRO A 939 -56.00 8.31 52.38
CA PRO A 939 -57.35 8.36 52.94
C PRO A 939 -57.50 9.49 53.97
N GLY A 940 -58.40 10.45 53.70
CA GLY A 940 -58.69 11.58 54.59
C GLY A 940 -57.86 12.85 54.40
N ALA A 941 -57.06 12.94 53.33
CA ALA A 941 -56.34 14.15 52.92
C ALA A 941 -57.16 15.07 52.01
#